data_AF-A0A2N1UFA6-F1
#
_entry.id   AF-A0A2N1UFA6-F1
#
_cell.length_a   1.000
_cell.length_b   1.000
_cell.length_c   1.000
_cell.angle_alpha   90.00
_cell.angle_beta   90.00
_cell.angle_gamma   90.00
#
_symmetry.space_group_name_H-M   'P 1'
#
loop_
_entity.id
_entity.type
_entity.pdbx_description
1 polymer ?
#
loop_
_entity_poly.entity_id
_entity_poly.type
_entity_poly.pdbx_seq_one_letter_code
_entity_poly.pdbx_strand_id
1 'polypeptide(L)'
;MNYPMVEFCRACGESLHTKPDMTNNGLLVKWTHHAIDAMFWLVDETVRWWEIGRLSIRLKSLRRQRASLLDLFESEENFGSEASLEQKQSLVGITEELARLSSREEFVRSRCWAIAPELMFVGIFVVFLYGILAMNPVRSLLPKAGIEPGIFSGQVSRVRDLPLTLHSVITCAEWFDNKLYIGGDGGLTVVDPATGQASAASELPDDFFVRDLVINDNSLFIAGFPGIYILENTVIKPMYRESQLPVKLVNTLAVTGYNRLLIGTIGSGLLRGNDDSAVMVLGTHGRTIRDFGRQGNELWIMHEDGILTGRGDSFETLNLQVLAGRHLRRMVTTDRNVFIGTDEGVVAGYRNSRNWVWTLLSAGRPGYVNDLIVSGDNLFIGSDEGVYRFSKGRMERLSSIPCQALALTSSFLAAVNPESIMMFYFAGSTQDISGTTKIPEIGTFTQVIPVVSLLPLPGLQVGRLPDFRQLEQASETSALTESAAATATFSPLERPHVPLPTELQRPVFSGIARKDNKFLLTTKNRGAWTYDGNAWYQVSGVPQTGAHSMARNSSNCFVYGSSAGVYQIIDNAAQLMISATETQNLLHLSANEDNSLLLLFRDGSIKHFKNDIISDKLKIPDEFAGEFHSLWEIDKRCLVLVDKGVLLHESEHQWNLVFFKGRLDNLKVVAAEPGPDKNLFIALNDGRIFEYTAGKLDFTGVIDDQPVSLNYEGCLWVAGRDSLYFLENKSFVTTPFHTKDLILGAFPQIDKNNLLVFTDAGVNLLSGRQ
;
A
#
# COMPACT_ATOMS: atom_id res chain seq x y z
N MET A 1 -83.26 63.06 20.60
CA MET A 1 -82.19 62.95 21.60
C MET A 1 -82.26 61.56 22.21
N ASN A 2 -81.20 60.78 22.04
CA ASN A 2 -80.70 59.75 22.96
C ASN A 2 -79.56 59.02 22.25
N TYR A 3 -78.33 59.30 22.67
CA TYR A 3 -77.11 58.62 22.23
C TYR A 3 -77.04 57.23 22.87
N PRO A 4 -76.62 56.17 22.15
CA PRO A 4 -76.16 54.95 22.81
C PRO A 4 -74.71 55.15 23.28
N MET A 5 -74.48 54.87 24.57
CA MET A 5 -73.18 54.85 25.23
C MET A 5 -72.27 53.74 24.67
N VAL A 6 -70.98 54.05 24.49
CA VAL A 6 -69.92 53.07 24.21
C VAL A 6 -69.31 52.64 25.55
N GLU A 7 -69.30 51.34 25.83
CA GLU A 7 -68.64 50.78 27.01
C GLU A 7 -67.16 50.51 26.71
N PHE A 8 -66.28 51.02 27.59
CA PHE A 8 -64.84 50.80 27.55
C PHE A 8 -64.40 49.90 28.71
N CYS A 9 -63.41 49.04 28.48
CA CYS A 9 -62.78 48.25 29.55
C CYS A 9 -62.03 49.18 30.53
N ARG A 10 -62.39 49.13 31.82
CA ARG A 10 -61.81 50.01 32.87
C ARG A 10 -60.31 49.77 33.17
N ALA A 11 -59.70 48.72 32.63
CA ALA A 11 -58.28 48.41 32.88
C ALA A 11 -57.32 48.83 31.75
N CYS A 12 -57.79 48.99 30.51
CA CYS A 12 -56.91 49.26 29.36
C CYS A 12 -57.45 50.26 28.32
N GLY A 13 -58.71 50.73 28.42
CA GLY A 13 -59.20 51.86 27.63
C GLY A 13 -59.49 51.63 26.14
N GLU A 14 -59.37 50.41 25.62
CA GLU A 14 -59.72 50.10 24.22
C GLU A 14 -61.19 49.67 24.03
N SER A 15 -61.75 49.99 22.86
CA SER A 15 -63.11 49.59 22.45
C SER A 15 -63.15 48.14 21.99
N LEU A 16 -64.13 47.37 22.46
CA LEU A 16 -64.28 45.92 22.23
C LEU A 16 -64.56 45.47 20.78
N HIS A 17 -64.52 46.38 19.79
CA HIS A 17 -64.80 46.05 18.40
C HIS A 17 -63.78 46.63 17.43
N THR A 18 -62.61 46.00 17.34
CA THR A 18 -61.83 45.88 16.09
C THR A 18 -60.75 44.80 16.25
N LYS A 19 -60.84 43.71 15.49
CA LYS A 19 -59.70 42.82 15.23
C LYS A 19 -58.76 43.54 14.25
N PRO A 20 -57.44 43.61 14.52
CA PRO A 20 -56.46 43.87 13.47
C PRO A 20 -55.65 42.61 13.15
N ASP A 21 -55.21 42.59 11.90
CA ASP A 21 -54.61 41.50 11.17
C ASP A 21 -53.33 40.92 11.77
N MET A 22 -53.17 39.60 11.59
CA MET A 22 -51.93 38.89 11.84
C MET A 22 -50.83 39.35 10.89
N THR A 23 -49.95 40.23 11.36
CA THR A 23 -48.62 40.43 10.77
C THR A 23 -47.59 39.54 11.46
N ASN A 24 -46.87 38.82 10.60
CA ASN A 24 -45.97 37.71 10.84
C ASN A 24 -44.67 38.16 11.55
N ASN A 25 -44.74 38.54 12.82
CA ASN A 25 -43.52 38.64 13.65
C ASN A 25 -43.06 37.23 14.02
N GLY A 26 -41.93 36.84 13.43
CA GLY A 26 -41.41 35.47 13.41
C GLY A 26 -41.43 34.79 14.78
N LEU A 27 -41.77 33.49 14.77
CA LEU A 27 -41.81 32.61 15.93
C LEU A 27 -40.63 32.84 16.90
N LEU A 28 -39.44 33.06 16.35
CA LEU A 28 -38.21 33.39 17.07
C LEU A 28 -38.33 34.59 18.03
N VAL A 29 -39.00 35.68 17.64
CA VAL A 29 -39.13 36.88 18.49
C VAL A 29 -40.03 36.59 19.68
N LYS A 30 -41.11 35.82 19.49
CA LYS A 30 -41.98 35.38 20.60
C LYS A 30 -41.25 34.44 21.56
N TRP A 31 -40.46 33.50 21.03
CA TRP A 31 -39.64 32.60 21.85
C TRP A 31 -38.58 33.36 22.65
N THR A 32 -37.93 34.37 22.08
CA THR A 32 -36.96 35.19 22.82
C THR A 32 -37.60 36.00 23.94
N HIS A 33 -38.78 36.59 23.74
CA HIS A 33 -39.48 37.31 24.81
C HIS A 33 -39.89 36.37 25.94
N HIS A 34 -40.45 35.20 25.63
CA HIS A 34 -40.79 34.21 26.64
C HIS A 34 -39.58 33.67 27.40
N ALA A 35 -38.42 33.54 26.74
CA ALA A 35 -37.18 33.14 27.39
C ALA A 35 -36.62 34.23 28.31
N ILE A 36 -36.72 35.49 27.91
CA ILE A 36 -36.31 36.65 28.74
C ILE A 36 -37.21 36.77 29.97
N ASP A 37 -38.53 36.63 29.80
CA ASP A 37 -39.48 36.64 30.92
C ASP A 37 -39.23 35.48 31.90
N ALA A 38 -38.93 34.28 31.38
CA ALA A 38 -38.55 33.14 32.19
C ALA A 38 -37.24 33.37 32.97
N MET A 39 -36.26 34.06 32.36
CA MET A 39 -35.01 34.42 33.04
C MET A 39 -35.23 35.43 34.16
N PHE A 40 -36.01 36.49 33.92
CA PHE A 40 -36.35 37.47 34.96
C PHE A 40 -37.11 36.83 36.13
N TRP A 41 -38.01 35.90 35.83
CA TRP A 41 -38.73 35.13 36.84
C TRP A 41 -37.78 34.29 37.71
N LEU A 42 -36.80 33.62 37.09
CA LEU A 42 -35.82 32.81 37.81
C LEU A 42 -34.96 33.68 38.74
N VAL A 43 -34.53 34.86 38.28
CA VAL A 43 -33.77 35.81 39.12
C VAL A 43 -34.63 36.28 40.32
N ASP A 44 -35.88 36.69 40.11
CA ASP A 44 -36.75 37.15 41.19
C ASP A 44 -36.99 36.04 42.25
N GLU A 45 -37.18 34.80 41.81
CA GLU A 45 -37.40 33.68 42.73
C GLU A 45 -36.12 33.34 43.52
N THR A 46 -34.92 33.39 42.92
CA THR A 46 -33.66 33.17 43.65
C THR A 46 -33.39 34.23 44.72
N VAL A 47 -33.73 35.50 44.46
CA VAL A 47 -33.60 36.60 45.43
C VAL A 47 -34.53 36.36 46.62
N ARG A 48 -35.77 35.89 46.38
CA ARG A 48 -36.72 35.54 47.45
C ARG A 48 -36.22 34.40 48.33
N TRP A 49 -35.61 33.36 47.75
CA TRP A 49 -35.00 32.27 48.51
C TRP A 49 -33.84 32.74 49.41
N TRP A 50 -33.01 33.65 48.90
CA TRP A 50 -31.96 34.25 49.71
C TRP A 50 -32.56 35.07 50.88
N GLU A 51 -33.62 35.84 50.63
CA GLU A 51 -34.30 36.59 51.69
C GLU A 51 -34.89 35.67 52.77
N ILE A 52 -35.52 34.55 52.39
CA ILE A 52 -36.00 33.52 53.33
C ILE A 52 -34.84 32.97 54.16
N GLY A 53 -33.71 32.63 53.54
CA GLY A 53 -32.53 32.14 54.24
C GLY A 53 -32.00 33.14 55.27
N ARG A 54 -31.90 34.42 54.88
CA ARG A 54 -31.45 35.51 55.77
C ARG A 54 -32.41 35.73 56.95
N LEU A 55 -33.72 35.68 56.69
CA LEU A 55 -34.76 35.80 57.72
C LEU A 55 -34.71 34.60 58.69
N SER A 56 -34.55 33.39 58.18
CA SER A 56 -34.45 32.17 59.00
C SER A 56 -33.26 32.20 59.96
N ILE A 57 -32.10 32.68 59.49
CA ILE A 57 -30.90 32.85 60.34
C ILE A 57 -31.15 33.88 61.44
N ARG A 58 -31.73 35.04 61.10
CA ARG A 58 -32.06 36.09 62.09
C ARG A 58 -33.11 35.65 63.11
N LEU A 59 -34.12 34.90 62.68
CA LEU A 59 -35.12 34.33 63.59
C LEU A 59 -34.49 33.30 64.53
N LYS A 60 -33.56 32.46 64.05
CA LYS A 60 -32.80 31.54 64.91
C LYS A 60 -31.93 32.29 65.92
N SER A 61 -31.25 33.36 65.53
CA SER A 61 -30.42 34.15 66.46
C SER A 61 -31.29 34.84 67.53
N LEU A 62 -32.41 35.45 67.14
CA LEU A 62 -33.33 36.10 68.07
C LEU A 62 -34.02 35.11 69.01
N ARG A 63 -34.38 33.91 68.54
CA ARG A 63 -34.90 32.83 69.40
C ARG A 63 -33.87 32.37 70.43
N ARG A 64 -32.60 32.25 70.03
CA ARG A 64 -31.49 31.94 70.97
C ARG A 64 -31.28 33.05 71.99
N GLN A 65 -31.31 34.31 71.58
CA GLN A 65 -31.19 35.46 72.49
C GLN A 65 -32.37 35.55 73.47
N ARG A 66 -33.60 35.26 73.00
CA ARG A 66 -34.77 35.16 73.87
C ARG A 66 -34.63 34.01 74.87
N ALA A 67 -34.19 32.83 74.42
CA ALA A 67 -33.99 31.68 75.29
C ALA A 67 -32.92 31.98 76.35
N SER A 68 -31.78 32.57 75.98
CA SER A 68 -30.75 32.95 76.96
C SER A 68 -31.23 34.00 77.95
N LEU A 69 -32.08 34.94 77.54
CA LEU A 69 -32.68 35.91 78.46
C LEU A 69 -33.69 35.27 79.40
N LEU A 70 -34.50 34.31 78.91
CA LEU A 70 -35.42 33.53 79.73
C LEU A 70 -34.67 32.62 80.71
N ASP A 71 -33.58 31.98 80.29
CA ASP A 71 -32.71 31.18 81.17
C ASP A 71 -32.05 32.07 82.24
N LEU A 72 -31.67 33.30 81.90
CA LEU A 72 -31.19 34.29 82.88
C LEU A 72 -32.29 34.64 83.88
N PHE A 73 -33.53 34.85 83.42
CA PHE A 73 -34.69 35.09 84.30
C PHE A 73 -35.02 33.88 85.19
N GLU A 74 -34.88 32.64 84.70
CA GLU A 74 -35.08 31.42 85.49
C GLU A 74 -33.93 31.18 86.49
N SER A 75 -32.69 31.55 86.15
CA SER A 75 -31.55 31.46 87.06
C SER A 75 -31.56 32.49 88.19
N GLU A 76 -32.31 33.58 88.00
CA GLU A 76 -32.56 34.65 88.99
C GLU A 76 -33.77 34.33 89.90
N GLU A 77 -34.11 33.05 90.11
CA GLU A 77 -35.14 32.58 91.07
C GLU A 77 -34.74 32.81 92.55
N ASN A 78 -34.48 34.06 92.93
CA ASN A 78 -34.68 34.53 94.28
C ASN A 78 -35.22 35.98 94.28
N PHE A 79 -36.53 36.07 94.51
CA PHE A 79 -37.30 37.22 94.97
C PHE A 79 -37.52 38.43 94.04
N GLY A 80 -38.80 38.78 93.90
CA GLY A 80 -39.27 40.06 94.41
C GLY A 80 -38.78 41.32 93.71
N SER A 81 -39.61 41.80 92.78
CA SER A 81 -39.82 43.22 92.49
C SER A 81 -38.73 44.09 91.84
N GLU A 82 -37.57 43.59 91.39
CA GLU A 82 -36.66 44.42 90.55
C GLU A 82 -35.95 43.63 89.43
N ALA A 83 -36.71 42.93 88.59
CA ALA A 83 -36.22 42.71 87.22
C ALA A 83 -36.10 44.10 86.55
N SER A 84 -34.88 44.48 86.16
CA SER A 84 -34.59 45.80 85.60
C SER A 84 -35.58 46.13 84.48
N LEU A 85 -36.15 47.34 84.52
CA LEU A 85 -37.12 47.80 83.51
C LEU A 85 -36.56 47.61 82.09
N GLU A 86 -35.24 47.74 81.95
CA GLU A 86 -34.47 47.52 80.73
C GLU A 86 -34.49 46.07 80.23
N GLN A 87 -34.35 45.05 81.09
CA GLN A 87 -34.43 43.65 80.68
C GLN A 87 -35.85 43.22 80.29
N LYS A 88 -36.88 43.77 80.96
CA LYS A 88 -38.27 43.54 80.55
C LYS A 88 -38.58 44.21 79.21
N GLN A 89 -38.09 45.44 79.00
CA GLN A 89 -38.23 46.15 77.73
C GLN A 89 -37.47 45.45 76.60
N SER A 90 -36.29 44.88 76.86
CA SER A 90 -35.53 44.13 75.86
C SER A 90 -36.21 42.81 75.49
N LEU A 91 -36.82 42.10 76.44
CA LEU A 91 -37.63 40.91 76.16
C LEU A 91 -38.88 41.24 75.33
N VAL A 92 -39.56 42.35 75.65
CA VAL A 92 -40.71 42.84 74.84
C VAL A 92 -40.26 43.24 73.44
N GLY A 93 -39.14 43.96 73.30
CA GLY A 93 -38.58 44.34 72.00
C GLY A 93 -38.19 43.14 71.14
N ILE A 94 -37.51 42.14 71.72
CA ILE A 94 -37.12 40.91 71.01
C ILE A 94 -38.36 40.09 70.61
N THR A 95 -39.40 40.05 71.44
CA THR A 95 -40.65 39.32 71.11
C THR A 95 -41.46 40.00 70.01
N GLU A 96 -41.51 41.34 70.01
CA GLU A 96 -42.12 42.13 68.93
C GLU A 96 -41.36 41.98 67.61
N GLU A 97 -40.02 42.05 67.63
CA GLU A 97 -39.20 41.80 66.45
C GLU A 97 -39.33 40.37 65.93
N LEU A 98 -39.44 39.38 66.81
CA LEU A 98 -39.70 37.98 66.43
C LEU A 98 -41.03 37.84 65.70
N ALA A 99 -42.11 38.44 66.20
CA ALA A 99 -43.43 38.39 65.57
C ALA A 99 -43.47 39.11 64.21
N ARG A 100 -42.77 40.26 64.11
CA ARG A 100 -42.64 41.00 62.85
C ARG A 100 -41.83 40.24 61.80
N LEU A 101 -40.72 39.60 62.19
CA LEU A 101 -39.89 38.84 61.26
C LEU A 101 -40.52 37.49 60.90
N SER A 102 -41.27 36.86 61.81
CA SER A 102 -41.97 35.60 61.52
C SER A 102 -43.12 35.81 60.54
N SER A 103 -43.91 36.87 60.70
CA SER A 103 -44.98 37.22 59.74
C SER A 103 -44.41 37.56 58.36
N ARG A 104 -43.25 38.24 58.30
CA ARG A 104 -42.53 38.48 57.04
C ARG A 104 -42.01 37.19 56.41
N GLU A 105 -41.46 36.25 57.19
CA GLU A 105 -41.02 34.94 56.68
C GLU A 105 -42.20 34.15 56.11
N GLU A 106 -43.33 34.13 56.81
CA GLU A 106 -44.56 33.43 56.39
C GLU A 106 -45.13 34.03 55.10
N PHE A 107 -45.16 35.36 55.00
CA PHE A 107 -45.58 36.06 53.78
C PHE A 107 -44.70 35.70 52.58
N VAL A 108 -43.37 35.73 52.73
CA VAL A 108 -42.44 35.42 51.63
C VAL A 108 -42.52 33.94 51.25
N ARG A 109 -42.70 33.02 52.21
CA ARG A 109 -42.90 31.59 51.93
C ARG A 109 -44.22 31.29 51.23
N SER A 110 -45.31 31.97 51.58
CA SER A 110 -46.64 31.72 50.98
C SER A 110 -46.71 32.02 49.47
N ARG A 111 -45.81 32.90 48.98
CA ARG A 111 -45.69 33.27 47.56
C ARG A 111 -44.61 32.50 46.81
N CYS A 112 -43.82 31.70 47.53
CA CYS A 112 -42.79 30.85 46.96
C CYS A 112 -43.42 29.55 46.46
N TRP A 113 -43.12 29.15 45.23
CA TRP A 113 -43.64 27.90 44.69
C TRP A 113 -42.87 26.71 45.27
N ALA A 114 -43.56 25.79 45.94
CA ALA A 114 -42.96 24.60 46.54
C ALA A 114 -42.17 23.73 45.54
N ILE A 115 -42.47 23.84 44.24
CA ILE A 115 -41.88 23.07 43.13
C ILE A 115 -40.63 23.74 42.53
N ALA A 116 -40.35 25.01 42.86
CA ALA A 116 -39.22 25.76 42.30
C ALA A 116 -37.83 25.11 42.56
N PRO A 117 -37.54 24.53 43.74
CA PRO A 117 -36.28 23.82 43.96
C PRO A 117 -36.11 22.59 43.08
N GLU A 118 -37.20 21.86 42.83
CA GLU A 118 -37.20 20.68 41.96
C GLU A 118 -36.98 21.08 40.50
N LEU A 119 -37.60 22.16 40.03
CA LEU A 119 -37.37 22.70 38.68
C LEU A 119 -35.96 23.24 38.50
N MET A 120 -35.38 23.90 39.51
CA MET A 120 -33.99 24.33 39.48
C MET A 120 -33.03 23.15 39.42
N PHE A 121 -33.31 22.08 40.19
CA PHE A 121 -32.51 20.86 40.16
C PHE A 121 -32.60 20.15 38.80
N VAL A 122 -33.80 20.08 38.20
CA VAL A 122 -34.00 19.58 36.85
C VAL A 122 -33.27 20.46 35.83
N GLY A 123 -33.31 21.78 35.96
CA GLY A 123 -32.57 22.70 35.10
C GLY A 123 -31.06 22.51 35.17
N ILE A 124 -30.50 22.43 36.39
CA ILE A 124 -29.07 22.12 36.59
C ILE A 124 -28.73 20.74 36.04
N PHE A 125 -29.59 19.74 36.27
CA PHE A 125 -29.39 18.39 35.74
C PHE A 125 -29.40 18.38 34.21
N VAL A 126 -30.29 19.14 33.56
CA VAL A 126 -30.33 19.28 32.10
C VAL A 126 -29.10 20.02 31.58
N VAL A 127 -28.64 21.08 32.25
CA VAL A 127 -27.39 21.78 31.89
C VAL A 127 -26.17 20.88 32.11
N PHE A 128 -26.16 20.06 33.15
CA PHE A 128 -25.09 19.11 33.43
C PHE A 128 -25.10 17.95 32.44
N LEU A 129 -26.28 17.41 32.10
CA LEU A 129 -26.46 16.41 31.06
C LEU A 129 -26.06 16.96 29.69
N TYR A 130 -26.46 18.20 29.38
CA TYR A 130 -26.04 18.91 28.18
C TYR A 130 -24.52 19.14 28.19
N GLY A 131 -23.93 19.54 29.32
CA GLY A 131 -22.49 19.67 29.49
C GLY A 131 -21.75 18.35 29.28
N ILE A 132 -22.28 17.24 29.80
CA ILE A 132 -21.74 15.88 29.58
C ILE A 132 -21.87 15.48 28.10
N LEU A 133 -23.00 15.77 27.46
CA LEU A 133 -23.25 15.45 26.05
C LEU A 133 -22.43 16.33 25.10
N ALA A 134 -22.26 17.62 25.43
CA ALA A 134 -21.47 18.57 24.66
C ALA A 134 -19.96 18.36 24.85
N MET A 135 -19.52 17.96 26.04
CA MET A 135 -18.12 17.60 26.32
C MET A 135 -17.77 16.15 25.93
N ASN A 136 -18.75 15.30 25.67
CA ASN A 136 -18.57 14.05 24.92
C ASN A 136 -19.07 14.22 23.48
N PRO A 137 -18.41 15.02 22.63
CA PRO A 137 -18.67 14.94 21.20
C PRO A 137 -18.42 13.47 20.85
N VAL A 138 -19.46 12.81 20.35
CA VAL A 138 -19.51 11.37 20.08
C VAL A 138 -18.13 10.93 19.59
N ARG A 139 -17.40 10.16 20.42
CA ARG A 139 -16.09 9.57 20.09
C ARG A 139 -16.30 8.45 19.07
N SER A 140 -17.02 8.75 17.99
CA SER A 140 -17.27 7.85 16.90
C SER A 140 -15.94 7.72 16.16
N LEU A 141 -15.23 6.64 16.46
CA LEU A 141 -14.18 6.08 15.61
C LEU A 141 -14.80 5.31 14.43
N LEU A 142 -16.03 5.66 14.04
CA LEU A 142 -16.73 5.02 12.94
C LEU A 142 -16.39 5.75 11.64
N PRO A 143 -15.92 5.03 10.62
CA PRO A 143 -15.81 5.53 9.26
C PRO A 143 -17.13 6.17 8.81
N LYS A 144 -17.07 7.15 7.89
CA LYS A 144 -18.26 7.57 7.14
C LYS A 144 -18.80 6.33 6.42
N ALA A 145 -20.13 6.18 6.39
CA ALA A 145 -20.73 5.13 5.58
C ALA A 145 -20.38 5.43 4.12
N GLY A 146 -19.89 4.42 3.38
CA GLY A 146 -19.59 4.58 1.96
C GLY A 146 -20.84 5.08 1.23
N ILE A 147 -20.68 6.12 0.41
CA ILE A 147 -21.74 6.57 -0.49
C ILE A 147 -21.84 5.49 -1.56
N GLU A 148 -22.92 4.71 -1.59
CA GLU A 148 -23.12 3.68 -2.63
C GLU A 148 -23.19 4.36 -4.00
N PRO A 149 -22.17 4.22 -4.86
CA PRO A 149 -22.15 4.95 -6.13
C PRO A 149 -23.03 4.17 -7.11
N GLY A 150 -24.27 4.62 -7.27
CA GLY A 150 -25.21 4.11 -8.28
C GLY A 150 -25.61 2.63 -8.12
N ILE A 151 -26.79 2.28 -8.65
CA ILE A 151 -27.22 0.88 -8.72
C ILE A 151 -26.75 0.32 -10.06
N PHE A 152 -25.63 -0.41 -10.06
CA PHE A 152 -25.14 -1.07 -11.26
C PHE A 152 -25.91 -2.36 -11.51
N SER A 153 -27.01 -2.29 -12.25
CA SER A 153 -27.78 -3.46 -12.68
C SER A 153 -27.86 -3.51 -14.21
N GLY A 154 -27.40 -4.61 -14.82
CA GLY A 154 -27.38 -4.74 -16.28
C GLY A 154 -26.37 -5.76 -16.82
N GLN A 155 -26.46 -6.07 -18.12
CA GLN A 155 -25.43 -6.83 -18.83
C GLN A 155 -24.22 -5.93 -19.14
N VAL A 156 -23.01 -6.49 -19.07
CA VAL A 156 -21.79 -5.79 -19.52
C VAL A 156 -21.90 -5.58 -21.03
N SER A 157 -21.88 -4.34 -21.46
CA SER A 157 -22.12 -3.99 -22.87
C SER A 157 -20.88 -3.47 -23.60
N ARG A 158 -19.88 -2.97 -22.86
CA ARG A 158 -18.65 -2.45 -23.47
C ARG A 158 -17.48 -2.45 -22.48
N VAL A 159 -16.31 -2.86 -22.97
CA VAL A 159 -15.01 -2.76 -22.29
C VAL A 159 -14.17 -1.77 -23.09
N ARG A 160 -13.61 -0.75 -22.43
CA ARG A 160 -12.58 0.12 -23.00
C ARG A 160 -11.29 -0.12 -22.24
N ASP A 161 -10.24 -0.46 -22.97
CA ASP A 161 -8.91 -0.69 -22.41
C ASP A 161 -8.06 0.56 -22.64
N LEU A 162 -7.54 1.14 -21.56
CA LEU A 162 -6.57 2.23 -21.60
C LEU A 162 -5.20 1.68 -21.17
N PRO A 163 -4.11 1.95 -21.90
CA PRO A 163 -2.79 1.54 -21.47
C PRO A 163 -2.35 2.30 -20.22
N LEU A 164 -1.68 1.61 -19.31
CA LEU A 164 -1.03 2.21 -18.13
C LEU A 164 0.43 1.72 -18.12
N THR A 165 1.39 2.61 -17.88
CA THR A 165 2.83 2.28 -17.91
C THR A 165 3.63 2.86 -16.74
N LEU A 166 2.99 3.62 -15.86
CA LEU A 166 3.65 4.37 -14.79
C LEU A 166 3.84 3.56 -13.49
N HIS A 167 3.13 2.44 -13.33
CA HIS A 167 3.15 1.64 -12.10
C HIS A 167 3.53 0.19 -12.40
N SER A 168 4.39 -0.42 -11.58
CA SER A 168 4.56 -1.88 -11.55
C SER A 168 3.66 -2.55 -10.53
N VAL A 169 3.33 -1.83 -9.45
CA VAL A 169 2.46 -2.30 -8.38
C VAL A 169 1.40 -1.23 -8.14
N ILE A 170 0.13 -1.59 -8.34
CA ILE A 170 -1.01 -0.76 -7.97
C ILE A 170 -1.58 -1.28 -6.67
N THR A 171 -1.86 -0.35 -5.77
CA THR A 171 -2.45 -0.67 -4.47
C THR A 171 -3.89 -0.22 -4.36
N CYS A 172 -4.24 0.89 -5.01
CA CYS A 172 -5.55 1.51 -4.89
C CYS A 172 -5.90 2.33 -6.14
N ALA A 173 -7.20 2.52 -6.35
CA ALA A 173 -7.72 3.40 -7.39
C ALA A 173 -9.04 4.01 -6.91
N GLU A 174 -9.24 5.30 -7.16
CA GLU A 174 -10.45 6.02 -6.76
C GLU A 174 -10.85 7.08 -7.78
N TRP A 175 -12.16 7.32 -7.89
CA TRP A 175 -12.71 8.33 -8.79
C TRP A 175 -12.96 9.64 -8.08
N PHE A 176 -12.24 10.69 -8.48
CA PHE A 176 -12.33 12.02 -7.87
C PHE A 176 -12.41 13.08 -8.98
N ASP A 177 -13.35 14.03 -8.89
CA ASP A 177 -13.59 15.09 -9.88
C ASP A 177 -13.65 14.58 -11.36
N ASN A 178 -14.38 13.48 -11.60
CA ASN A 178 -14.50 12.80 -12.90
C ASN A 178 -13.19 12.28 -13.51
N LYS A 179 -12.11 12.25 -12.75
CA LYS A 179 -10.83 11.63 -13.13
C LYS A 179 -10.57 10.41 -12.28
N LEU A 180 -9.85 9.45 -12.85
CA LEU A 180 -9.43 8.25 -12.13
C LEU A 180 -8.04 8.49 -11.55
N TYR A 181 -7.93 8.40 -10.23
CA TYR A 181 -6.68 8.48 -9.50
C TYR A 181 -6.21 7.07 -9.17
N ILE A 182 -4.96 6.77 -9.48
CA ILE A 182 -4.35 5.45 -9.30
C ILE A 182 -3.11 5.62 -8.42
N GLY A 183 -3.06 4.86 -7.34
CA GLY A 183 -1.93 4.85 -6.41
C GLY A 183 -1.10 3.57 -6.54
N GLY A 184 0.22 3.74 -6.45
CA GLY A 184 1.15 2.61 -6.44
C GLY A 184 2.60 3.02 -6.18
N ASP A 185 3.52 2.22 -6.73
CA ASP A 185 4.97 2.46 -6.67
C ASP A 185 5.43 3.70 -7.43
N GLY A 186 4.82 3.97 -8.59
CA GLY A 186 5.04 5.21 -9.35
C GLY A 186 4.35 6.46 -8.79
N GLY A 187 4.00 6.49 -7.50
CA GLY A 187 3.29 7.61 -6.88
C GLY A 187 1.79 7.63 -7.19
N LEU A 188 1.28 8.82 -7.54
CA LEU A 188 -0.12 9.05 -7.89
C LEU A 188 -0.25 9.40 -9.36
N THR A 189 -0.96 8.58 -10.13
CA THR A 189 -1.29 8.85 -11.53
C THR A 189 -2.73 9.29 -11.66
N VAL A 190 -2.95 10.35 -12.44
CA VAL A 190 -4.27 10.86 -12.80
C VAL A 190 -4.56 10.47 -14.24
N VAL A 191 -5.68 9.79 -14.46
CA VAL A 191 -6.15 9.37 -15.78
C VAL A 191 -7.43 10.12 -16.10
N ASP A 192 -7.40 10.86 -17.20
CA ASP A 192 -8.60 11.47 -17.75
C ASP A 192 -9.30 10.46 -18.68
N PRO A 193 -10.51 9.96 -18.32
CA PRO A 193 -11.21 8.97 -19.12
C PRO A 193 -11.67 9.51 -20.49
N ALA A 194 -11.83 10.82 -20.64
CA ALA A 194 -12.25 11.41 -21.90
C ALA A 194 -11.12 11.34 -22.95
N THR A 195 -9.91 11.75 -22.55
CA THR A 195 -8.73 11.77 -23.43
C THR A 195 -7.99 10.42 -23.45
N GLY A 196 -8.12 9.61 -22.40
CA GLY A 196 -7.36 8.39 -22.18
C GLY A 196 -5.89 8.64 -21.84
N GLN A 197 -5.51 9.88 -21.52
CA GLN A 197 -4.15 10.21 -21.12
C GLN A 197 -3.94 9.97 -19.63
N ALA A 198 -2.83 9.31 -19.29
CA ALA A 198 -2.35 9.14 -17.93
C ALA A 198 -1.21 10.14 -17.67
N SER A 199 -1.33 10.92 -16.60
CA SER A 199 -0.32 11.89 -16.16
C SER A 199 0.01 11.69 -14.70
N ALA A 200 1.29 11.65 -14.35
CA ALA A 200 1.71 11.65 -12.94
C ALA A 200 1.29 12.96 -12.27
N ALA A 201 0.85 12.89 -11.02
CA ALA A 201 0.57 14.06 -10.20
C ALA A 201 1.88 14.76 -9.82
N SER A 202 1.99 16.04 -10.14
CA SER A 202 3.08 16.89 -9.66
C SER A 202 2.93 17.16 -8.16
N GLU A 203 4.03 17.50 -7.48
CA GLU A 203 4.08 17.94 -6.06
C GLU A 203 4.14 16.84 -4.99
N LEU A 204 3.99 15.56 -5.35
CA LEU A 204 4.37 14.45 -4.47
C LEU A 204 5.89 14.20 -4.55
N PRO A 205 6.52 13.70 -3.47
CA PRO A 205 7.91 13.25 -3.53
C PRO A 205 8.10 12.15 -4.59
N ASP A 206 9.22 12.15 -5.31
CA ASP A 206 9.49 11.20 -6.41
C ASP A 206 9.48 9.73 -5.94
N ASP A 207 9.88 9.47 -4.68
CA ASP A 207 9.89 8.13 -4.08
C ASP A 207 8.61 7.81 -3.27
N PHE A 208 7.53 8.58 -3.43
CA PHE A 208 6.33 8.40 -2.63
C PHE A 208 5.54 7.16 -3.08
N PHE A 209 5.50 6.12 -2.25
CA PHE A 209 4.70 4.92 -2.51
C PHE A 209 3.28 5.10 -1.98
N VAL A 210 2.30 5.29 -2.87
CA VAL A 210 0.89 5.39 -2.48
C VAL A 210 0.37 4.00 -2.11
N ARG A 211 -0.38 3.91 -1.01
CA ARG A 211 -1.00 2.67 -0.52
C ARG A 211 -2.52 2.72 -0.53
N ASP A 212 -3.10 3.88 -0.20
CA ASP A 212 -4.54 4.03 -0.09
C ASP A 212 -4.99 5.44 -0.47
N LEU A 213 -6.22 5.52 -0.98
CA LEU A 213 -6.86 6.75 -1.44
C LEU A 213 -8.24 6.85 -0.82
N VAL A 214 -8.55 7.97 -0.18
CA VAL A 214 -9.86 8.16 0.47
C VAL A 214 -10.41 9.53 0.17
N ILE A 215 -11.64 9.56 -0.33
CA ILE A 215 -12.34 10.79 -0.67
C ILE A 215 -13.10 11.29 0.55
N ASN A 216 -13.05 12.60 0.76
CA ASN A 216 -13.83 13.30 1.75
C ASN A 216 -14.38 14.59 1.18
N ASP A 217 -15.63 14.56 0.77
CA ASP A 217 -16.33 15.69 0.18
C ASP A 217 -15.56 16.22 -1.04
N ASN A 218 -14.83 17.34 -0.91
CA ASN A 218 -14.04 17.95 -2.00
C ASN A 218 -12.51 17.76 -1.86
N SER A 219 -12.06 16.87 -0.97
CA SER A 219 -10.64 16.59 -0.75
C SER A 219 -10.34 15.11 -0.98
N LEU A 220 -9.20 14.81 -1.59
CA LEU A 220 -8.69 13.44 -1.72
C LEU A 220 -7.49 13.26 -0.78
N PHE A 221 -7.62 12.35 0.17
CA PHE A 221 -6.52 11.93 1.05
C PHE A 221 -5.70 10.84 0.37
N ILE A 222 -4.39 11.02 0.39
CA ILE A 222 -3.41 10.14 -0.23
C ILE A 222 -2.52 9.59 0.88
N ALA A 223 -2.66 8.31 1.17
CA ALA A 223 -1.86 7.60 2.16
C ALA A 223 -0.72 6.85 1.52
N GLY A 224 0.43 6.82 2.18
CA GLY A 224 1.55 6.05 1.68
C GLY A 224 2.79 6.16 2.52
N PHE A 225 3.92 6.16 1.83
CA PHE A 225 5.23 6.37 2.42
C PHE A 225 6.02 7.43 1.64
N PRO A 226 6.57 8.48 2.31
CA PRO A 226 6.41 8.80 3.74
C PRO A 226 5.18 9.69 4.02
N GLY A 227 4.19 9.17 4.74
CA GLY A 227 3.13 9.97 5.37
C GLY A 227 1.81 10.08 4.59
N ILE A 228 1.08 11.17 4.84
CA ILE A 228 -0.27 11.42 4.31
C ILE A 228 -0.32 12.81 3.68
N TYR A 229 -0.84 12.88 2.46
CA TYR A 229 -1.03 14.10 1.69
C TYR A 229 -2.52 14.33 1.41
N ILE A 230 -2.88 15.58 1.16
CA ILE A 230 -4.23 15.98 0.78
C ILE A 230 -4.15 16.72 -0.54
N LEU A 231 -4.96 16.28 -1.50
CA LEU A 231 -5.24 16.99 -2.72
C LEU A 231 -6.51 17.83 -2.52
N GLU A 232 -6.36 19.16 -2.56
CA GLU A 232 -7.44 20.13 -2.45
C GLU A 232 -7.30 21.17 -3.57
N ASN A 233 -8.36 21.36 -4.37
CA ASN A 233 -8.36 22.35 -5.45
C ASN A 233 -7.12 22.23 -6.37
N THR A 234 -6.75 21.01 -6.76
CA THR A 234 -5.58 20.68 -7.60
C THR A 234 -4.19 20.84 -6.95
N VAL A 235 -4.11 21.25 -5.69
CA VAL A 235 -2.85 21.41 -4.94
C VAL A 235 -2.65 20.25 -3.98
N ILE A 236 -1.45 19.66 -3.98
CA ILE A 236 -1.09 18.58 -3.04
C ILE A 236 -0.28 19.18 -1.89
N LYS A 237 -0.71 18.93 -0.66
CA LYS A 237 0.00 19.37 0.56
C LYS A 237 0.10 18.25 1.59
N PRO A 238 1.19 18.18 2.37
CA PRO A 238 1.28 17.24 3.48
C PRO A 238 0.25 17.60 4.55
N MET A 239 -0.47 16.61 5.08
CA MET A 239 -1.43 16.82 6.16
C MET A 239 -0.72 17.08 7.49
N TYR A 240 0.30 16.27 7.79
CA TYR A 240 1.06 16.31 9.04
C TYR A 240 2.50 16.73 8.79
N ARG A 241 3.05 17.53 9.70
CA ARG A 241 4.50 17.76 9.78
C ARG A 241 5.19 16.56 10.43
N GLU A 242 6.52 16.45 10.28
CA GLU A 242 7.28 15.26 10.68
C GLU A 242 7.08 14.82 12.16
N SER A 243 6.84 15.75 13.07
CA SER A 243 6.62 15.44 14.50
C SER A 243 5.17 15.12 14.88
N GLN A 244 4.22 15.33 13.96
CA GLN A 244 2.78 15.20 14.21
C GLN A 244 2.24 13.81 13.83
N LEU A 245 2.98 13.07 12.99
CA LEU A 245 2.66 11.70 12.60
C LEU A 245 3.74 10.75 13.17
N PRO A 246 3.41 9.94 14.20
CA PRO A 246 4.40 9.07 14.85
C PRO A 246 5.01 8.01 13.94
N VAL A 247 4.30 7.61 12.88
CA VAL A 247 4.70 6.52 11.98
C VAL A 247 4.50 6.96 10.53
N LYS A 248 5.58 7.01 9.75
CA LYS A 248 5.56 7.45 8.35
C LYS A 248 5.00 6.42 7.37
N LEU A 249 4.96 5.13 7.74
CA LEU A 249 4.50 4.04 6.89
C LEU A 249 3.01 3.76 7.13
N VAL A 250 2.16 4.39 6.31
CA VAL A 250 0.71 4.28 6.38
C VAL A 250 0.22 3.25 5.36
N ASN A 251 -0.62 2.31 5.79
CA ASN A 251 -1.14 1.25 4.95
C ASN A 251 -2.56 1.54 4.41
N THR A 252 -3.45 2.04 5.27
CA THR A 252 -4.84 2.35 4.91
C THR A 252 -5.36 3.53 5.69
N LEU A 253 -6.33 4.26 5.13
CA LEU A 253 -7.03 5.37 5.76
C LEU A 253 -8.53 5.13 5.79
N ALA A 254 -9.20 5.75 6.75
CA ALA A 254 -10.64 5.95 6.69
C ALA A 254 -11.01 7.29 7.31
N VAL A 255 -11.93 8.01 6.67
CA VAL A 255 -12.44 9.28 7.17
C VAL A 255 -13.65 9.02 8.05
N THR A 256 -13.68 9.64 9.23
CA THR A 256 -14.79 9.56 10.18
C THR A 256 -15.75 10.73 10.01
N GLY A 257 -16.96 10.63 10.58
CA GLY A 257 -18.01 11.64 10.45
C GLY A 257 -17.67 13.06 10.94
N TYR A 258 -16.58 13.24 11.70
CA TYR A 258 -16.12 14.53 12.22
C TYR A 258 -14.85 15.03 11.53
N ASN A 259 -14.61 14.65 10.28
CA ASN A 259 -13.41 15.01 9.53
C ASN A 259 -12.09 14.51 10.15
N ARG A 260 -12.17 13.53 11.06
CA ARG A 260 -10.98 12.90 11.66
C ARG A 260 -10.60 11.67 10.85
N LEU A 261 -9.32 11.32 10.89
CA LEU A 261 -8.79 10.15 10.19
C LEU A 261 -8.59 8.97 11.13
N LEU A 262 -8.91 7.78 10.64
CA LEU A 262 -8.36 6.53 11.13
C LEU A 262 -7.19 6.18 10.21
N ILE A 263 -6.05 5.87 10.80
CA ILE A 263 -4.81 5.63 10.06
C ILE A 263 -4.33 4.24 10.45
N GLY A 264 -4.44 3.30 9.53
CA GLY A 264 -3.88 1.97 9.68
C GLY A 264 -2.41 1.97 9.28
N THR A 265 -1.53 1.51 10.16
CA THR A 265 -0.09 1.44 9.88
C THR A 265 0.38 0.00 9.70
N ILE A 266 1.59 -0.16 9.17
CA ILE A 266 2.28 -1.44 9.11
C ILE A 266 3.07 -1.62 10.42
N GLY A 267 2.79 -2.70 11.15
CA GLY A 267 3.51 -3.08 12.37
C GLY A 267 3.34 -2.17 13.61
N SER A 268 2.73 -0.98 13.52
CA SER A 268 2.56 -0.11 14.69
C SER A 268 1.14 -0.12 15.26
N GLY A 269 0.13 -0.38 14.43
CA GLY A 269 -1.29 -0.45 14.81
C GLY A 269 -2.14 0.68 14.24
N LEU A 270 -3.27 0.94 14.89
CA LEU A 270 -4.20 2.02 14.53
C LEU A 270 -3.77 3.33 15.16
N LEU A 271 -3.67 4.40 14.36
CA LEU A 271 -3.67 5.77 14.86
C LEU A 271 -5.02 6.44 14.59
N ARG A 272 -5.32 7.41 15.45
CA ARG A 272 -6.39 8.38 15.29
C ARG A 272 -5.77 9.73 14.96
N GLY A 273 -6.03 10.22 13.75
CA GLY A 273 -5.62 11.53 13.26
C GLY A 273 -6.68 12.61 13.47
N ASN A 274 -6.26 13.79 13.90
CA ASN A 274 -6.98 15.05 13.75
C ASN A 274 -6.15 16.01 12.88
N ASP A 275 -6.62 17.24 12.65
CA ASP A 275 -5.89 18.19 11.79
C ASP A 275 -4.49 18.56 12.32
N ASP A 276 -4.23 18.35 13.63
CA ASP A 276 -2.99 18.76 14.29
C ASP A 276 -2.00 17.61 14.57
N SER A 277 -2.48 16.38 14.74
CA SER A 277 -1.71 15.25 15.28
C SER A 277 -2.38 13.89 15.08
N ALA A 278 -1.56 12.84 15.02
CA ALA A 278 -2.04 11.46 15.07
C ALA A 278 -1.59 10.76 16.36
N VAL A 279 -2.52 10.09 17.03
CA VAL A 279 -2.28 9.41 18.31
C VAL A 279 -2.63 7.93 18.20
N MET A 280 -1.75 7.07 18.72
CA MET A 280 -1.96 5.61 18.73
C MET A 280 -3.18 5.22 19.58
N VAL A 281 -3.97 4.28 19.08
CA VAL A 281 -5.10 3.69 19.80
C VAL A 281 -4.64 2.40 20.49
N LEU A 282 -4.87 2.31 21.80
CA LEU A 282 -4.51 1.14 22.60
C LEU A 282 -5.24 -0.12 22.12
N GLY A 283 -4.59 -1.28 22.26
CA GLY A 283 -5.16 -2.59 21.89
C GLY A 283 -4.92 -3.03 20.45
N THR A 284 -4.32 -2.17 19.60
CA THR A 284 -3.95 -2.51 18.21
C THR A 284 -2.44 -2.51 17.96
N HIS A 285 -1.63 -2.34 19.01
CA HIS A 285 -0.18 -2.23 18.91
C HIS A 285 0.46 -3.46 18.26
N GLY A 286 1.48 -3.22 17.42
CA GLY A 286 2.24 -4.29 16.80
C GLY A 286 1.56 -4.95 15.60
N ARG A 287 0.33 -4.55 15.25
CA ARG A 287 -0.48 -5.20 14.20
C ARG A 287 -0.45 -4.40 12.91
N THR A 288 -0.35 -5.08 11.78
CA THR A 288 -0.55 -4.48 10.46
C THR A 288 -2.03 -4.34 10.16
N ILE A 289 -2.53 -3.11 10.09
CA ILE A 289 -3.92 -2.82 9.78
C ILE A 289 -4.10 -2.79 8.26
N ARG A 290 -4.99 -3.62 7.73
CA ARG A 290 -5.23 -3.77 6.29
C ARG A 290 -6.47 -3.03 5.80
N ASP A 291 -7.53 -2.99 6.59
CA ASP A 291 -8.78 -2.34 6.15
C ASP A 291 -9.69 -1.97 7.33
N PHE A 292 -10.63 -1.07 7.06
CA PHE A 292 -11.64 -0.59 8.01
C PHE A 292 -13.06 -0.85 7.51
N GLY A 293 -13.93 -1.24 8.43
CA GLY A 293 -15.34 -1.46 8.17
C GLY A 293 -16.21 -0.77 9.22
N ARG A 294 -17.42 -0.42 8.81
CA ARG A 294 -18.46 0.09 9.71
C ARG A 294 -19.69 -0.79 9.61
N GLN A 295 -20.10 -1.32 10.75
CA GLN A 295 -21.38 -2.00 10.87
C GLN A 295 -22.22 -1.33 11.97
N GLY A 296 -23.21 -0.53 11.57
CA GLY A 296 -24.03 0.21 12.54
C GLY A 296 -23.16 1.13 13.42
N ASN A 297 -23.01 0.76 14.69
CA ASN A 297 -22.24 1.49 15.69
C ASN A 297 -20.94 0.77 16.13
N GLU A 298 -20.48 -0.21 15.34
CA GLU A 298 -19.25 -0.96 15.58
C GLU A 298 -18.23 -0.67 14.48
N LEU A 299 -16.99 -0.42 14.90
CA LEU A 299 -15.81 -0.34 14.04
C LEU A 299 -15.26 -1.75 13.89
N TRP A 300 -15.04 -2.14 12.64
CA TRP A 300 -14.41 -3.38 12.25
C TRP A 300 -13.02 -3.04 11.72
N ILE A 301 -12.00 -3.69 12.25
CA ILE A 301 -10.61 -3.49 11.85
C ILE A 301 -10.08 -4.82 11.39
N MET A 302 -9.72 -4.91 10.12
CA MET A 302 -9.05 -6.07 9.58
C MET A 302 -7.54 -5.90 9.75
N HIS A 303 -6.89 -6.87 10.36
CA HIS A 303 -5.45 -6.96 10.47
C HIS A 303 -4.96 -8.26 9.81
N GLU A 304 -3.65 -8.43 9.71
CA GLU A 304 -3.03 -9.54 8.94
C GLU A 304 -3.52 -10.95 9.31
N ASP A 305 -3.76 -11.21 10.59
CA ASP A 305 -4.16 -12.52 11.12
C ASP A 305 -5.65 -12.64 11.46
N GLY A 306 -6.44 -11.57 11.35
CA GLY A 306 -7.81 -11.59 11.88
C GLY A 306 -8.57 -10.27 11.83
N ILE A 307 -9.70 -10.24 12.55
CA ILE A 307 -10.60 -9.10 12.59
C ILE A 307 -10.84 -8.71 14.06
N LEU A 308 -10.75 -7.42 14.34
CA LEU A 308 -11.13 -6.81 15.60
C LEU A 308 -12.44 -6.06 15.43
N THR A 309 -13.33 -6.19 16.41
CA THR A 309 -14.60 -5.46 16.45
C THR A 309 -14.71 -4.66 17.74
N GLY A 310 -15.27 -3.46 17.70
CA GLY A 310 -15.35 -2.64 18.89
C GLY A 310 -15.92 -1.25 18.69
N ARG A 311 -15.99 -0.49 19.79
CA ARG A 311 -16.43 0.91 19.78
C ARG A 311 -15.27 1.91 19.84
N GLY A 312 -14.08 1.43 19.50
CA GLY A 312 -12.87 2.24 19.36
C GLY A 312 -12.07 2.46 20.65
N ASP A 313 -12.71 2.33 21.82
CA ASP A 313 -12.03 2.36 23.13
C ASP A 313 -11.73 0.94 23.66
N SER A 314 -12.40 -0.08 23.12
CA SER A 314 -12.18 -1.50 23.41
C SER A 314 -12.38 -2.31 22.13
N PHE A 315 -11.51 -3.30 21.91
CA PHE A 315 -11.54 -4.19 20.74
C PHE A 315 -11.56 -5.64 21.20
N GLU A 316 -12.43 -6.42 20.56
CA GLU A 316 -12.57 -7.86 20.76
C GLU A 316 -12.20 -8.58 19.46
N THR A 317 -11.46 -9.68 19.57
CA THR A 317 -11.09 -10.51 18.41
C THR A 317 -12.27 -11.34 17.95
N LEU A 318 -12.64 -11.17 16.69
CA LEU A 318 -13.67 -11.97 16.04
C LEU A 318 -13.05 -13.27 15.50
N ASN A 319 -13.18 -14.35 16.29
CA ASN A 319 -12.64 -15.65 15.92
C ASN A 319 -13.63 -16.40 15.01
N LEU A 320 -13.30 -16.51 13.73
CA LEU A 320 -14.10 -17.21 12.73
C LEU A 320 -13.34 -18.42 12.20
N GLN A 321 -13.87 -19.63 12.41
CA GLN A 321 -13.27 -20.86 11.88
C GLN A 321 -13.14 -20.84 10.36
N VAL A 322 -14.07 -20.18 9.66
CA VAL A 322 -14.03 -20.03 8.20
C VAL A 322 -12.86 -19.17 7.72
N LEU A 323 -12.21 -18.40 8.59
CA LEU A 323 -11.01 -17.62 8.24
C LEU A 323 -9.71 -18.28 8.69
N ALA A 324 -9.78 -19.44 9.36
CA ALA A 324 -8.60 -20.09 9.90
C ALA A 324 -7.65 -20.52 8.79
N GLY A 325 -6.38 -20.09 8.87
CA GLY A 325 -5.33 -20.41 7.91
C GLY A 325 -5.38 -19.60 6.60
N ARG A 326 -6.28 -18.62 6.48
CA ARG A 326 -6.42 -17.77 5.28
C ARG A 326 -5.78 -16.40 5.48
N HIS A 327 -5.23 -15.85 4.40
CA HIS A 327 -4.67 -14.49 4.43
C HIS A 327 -5.74 -13.45 4.05
N LEU A 328 -6.05 -12.55 4.99
CA LEU A 328 -7.10 -11.54 4.81
C LEU A 328 -6.57 -10.33 4.04
N ARG A 329 -7.13 -10.00 2.87
CA ARG A 329 -6.58 -8.98 1.97
C ARG A 329 -7.39 -7.68 1.97
N ARG A 330 -8.72 -7.79 1.81
CA ARG A 330 -9.65 -6.65 1.71
C ARG A 330 -10.93 -6.92 2.49
N MET A 331 -11.57 -5.89 3.04
CA MET A 331 -12.88 -6.01 3.69
C MET A 331 -13.80 -4.89 3.22
N VAL A 332 -15.03 -5.23 2.86
CA VAL A 332 -16.07 -4.24 2.57
C VAL A 332 -17.31 -4.55 3.39
N THR A 333 -17.83 -3.53 4.07
CA THR A 333 -18.99 -3.63 4.96
C THR A 333 -20.15 -2.81 4.42
N THR A 334 -21.33 -3.39 4.45
CA THR A 334 -22.61 -2.73 4.13
C THR A 334 -23.51 -2.78 5.37
N ASP A 335 -24.68 -2.13 5.31
CA ASP A 335 -25.63 -2.17 6.43
C ASP A 335 -26.12 -3.57 6.81
N ARG A 336 -26.00 -4.56 5.91
CA ARG A 336 -26.53 -5.92 6.11
C ARG A 336 -25.48 -7.03 6.03
N ASN A 337 -24.43 -6.81 5.22
CA ASN A 337 -23.46 -7.83 4.85
C ASN A 337 -22.03 -7.33 5.06
N VAL A 338 -21.14 -8.25 5.42
CA VAL A 338 -19.69 -8.04 5.48
C VAL A 338 -19.04 -8.99 4.50
N PHE A 339 -18.20 -8.49 3.60
CA PHE A 339 -17.45 -9.30 2.66
C PHE A 339 -15.96 -9.19 2.95
N ILE A 340 -15.29 -10.34 2.98
CA ILE A 340 -13.86 -10.46 3.29
C ILE A 340 -13.21 -11.19 2.13
N GLY A 341 -12.26 -10.51 1.48
CA GLY A 341 -11.42 -11.05 0.43
C GLY A 341 -10.24 -11.79 1.03
N THR A 342 -10.05 -13.03 0.62
CA THR A 342 -8.94 -13.89 1.05
C THR A 342 -8.14 -14.38 -0.15
N ASP A 343 -7.02 -15.04 0.13
CA ASP A 343 -6.26 -15.81 -0.86
C ASP A 343 -7.07 -16.97 -1.47
N GLU A 344 -8.06 -17.51 -0.74
CA GLU A 344 -8.89 -18.65 -1.16
C GLU A 344 -10.33 -18.28 -1.58
N GLY A 345 -10.59 -17.02 -1.89
CA GLY A 345 -11.91 -16.54 -2.33
C GLY A 345 -12.53 -15.51 -1.39
N VAL A 346 -13.85 -15.37 -1.47
CA VAL A 346 -14.60 -14.36 -0.70
C VAL A 346 -15.47 -15.04 0.35
N VAL A 347 -15.32 -14.60 1.60
CA VAL A 347 -16.20 -14.95 2.71
C VAL A 347 -17.23 -13.84 2.90
N ALA A 348 -18.51 -14.21 2.96
CA ALA A 348 -19.61 -13.31 3.25
C ALA A 348 -20.22 -13.61 4.63
N GLY A 349 -20.33 -12.58 5.45
CA GLY A 349 -21.11 -12.55 6.68
C GLY A 349 -22.47 -11.92 6.42
N TYR A 350 -23.53 -12.63 6.75
CA TYR A 350 -24.90 -12.14 6.71
C TYR A 350 -25.43 -11.96 8.12
N ARG A 351 -26.03 -10.81 8.41
CA ARG A 351 -26.67 -10.57 9.70
C ARG A 351 -28.11 -11.08 9.69
N ASN A 352 -28.35 -12.18 10.39
CA ASN A 352 -29.71 -12.61 10.73
C ASN A 352 -30.22 -11.86 11.97
N SER A 353 -31.49 -12.08 12.33
CA SER A 353 -32.19 -11.37 13.41
C SER A 353 -31.53 -11.43 14.79
N ARG A 354 -30.58 -12.36 15.02
CA ARG A 354 -29.80 -12.45 16.27
C ARG A 354 -28.31 -12.70 16.08
N ASN A 355 -27.89 -13.42 15.03
CA ASN A 355 -26.51 -13.88 14.86
C ASN A 355 -25.96 -13.59 13.45
N TRP A 356 -24.64 -13.56 13.32
CA TRP A 356 -23.94 -13.60 12.04
C TRP A 356 -23.86 -15.02 11.49
N VAL A 357 -24.15 -15.17 10.20
CA VAL A 357 -23.92 -16.39 9.45
C VAL A 357 -22.81 -16.14 8.44
N TRP A 358 -21.74 -16.91 8.53
CA TRP A 358 -20.57 -16.78 7.67
C TRP A 358 -20.56 -17.91 6.65
N THR A 359 -20.41 -17.56 5.38
CA THR A 359 -20.37 -18.54 4.28
C THR A 359 -19.31 -18.14 3.27
N LEU A 360 -18.74 -19.14 2.61
CA LEU A 360 -17.84 -18.93 1.49
C LEU A 360 -18.70 -18.73 0.24
N LEU A 361 -18.56 -17.59 -0.46
CA LEU A 361 -19.35 -17.32 -1.67
C LEU A 361 -18.98 -18.26 -2.82
N SER A 362 -17.72 -18.71 -2.88
CA SER A 362 -17.24 -19.70 -3.82
C SER A 362 -15.94 -20.33 -3.30
N ALA A 363 -15.82 -21.65 -3.39
CA ALA A 363 -14.67 -22.39 -2.89
C ALA A 363 -13.52 -22.37 -3.90
N GLY A 364 -12.42 -21.73 -3.52
CA GLY A 364 -11.17 -21.74 -4.30
C GLY A 364 -11.18 -20.87 -5.56
N ARG A 365 -12.25 -20.10 -5.82
CA ARG A 365 -12.31 -19.09 -6.89
C ARG A 365 -13.20 -17.90 -6.51
N PRO A 366 -12.83 -16.66 -6.84
CA PRO A 366 -11.53 -16.25 -7.36
C PRO A 366 -10.40 -16.50 -6.38
N GLY A 367 -9.27 -17.04 -6.84
CA GLY A 367 -8.03 -17.09 -6.06
C GLY A 367 -7.41 -15.69 -5.94
N TYR A 368 -6.75 -15.43 -4.80
CA TYR A 368 -6.02 -14.18 -4.51
C TYR A 368 -6.86 -12.92 -4.74
N VAL A 369 -7.80 -12.65 -3.82
CA VAL A 369 -8.60 -11.43 -3.86
C VAL A 369 -7.75 -10.22 -3.48
N ASN A 370 -7.67 -9.23 -4.37
CA ASN A 370 -6.92 -8.00 -4.18
C ASN A 370 -7.81 -6.86 -3.70
N ASP A 371 -9.00 -6.74 -4.29
CA ASP A 371 -9.92 -5.65 -3.98
C ASP A 371 -11.40 -6.06 -4.09
N LEU A 372 -12.26 -5.34 -3.37
CA LEU A 372 -13.69 -5.60 -3.25
C LEU A 372 -14.45 -4.27 -3.24
N ILE A 373 -15.47 -4.16 -4.10
CA ILE A 373 -16.39 -3.01 -4.10
C ILE A 373 -17.82 -3.51 -4.18
N VAL A 374 -18.70 -2.91 -3.37
CA VAL A 374 -20.14 -3.18 -3.39
C VAL A 374 -20.88 -2.03 -4.05
N SER A 375 -21.82 -2.37 -4.92
CA SER A 375 -22.80 -1.44 -5.48
C SER A 375 -24.19 -2.08 -5.40
N GLY A 376 -25.02 -1.55 -4.49
CA GLY A 376 -26.33 -2.13 -4.17
C GLY A 376 -26.21 -3.62 -3.81
N ASP A 377 -26.92 -4.48 -4.55
CA ASP A 377 -26.92 -5.94 -4.34
C ASP A 377 -25.76 -6.69 -5.04
N ASN A 378 -24.87 -5.96 -5.73
CA ASN A 378 -23.79 -6.56 -6.51
C ASN A 378 -22.44 -6.33 -5.83
N LEU A 379 -21.66 -7.41 -5.75
CA LEU A 379 -20.28 -7.36 -5.28
C LEU A 379 -19.34 -7.56 -6.47
N PHE A 380 -18.44 -6.62 -6.68
CA PHE A 380 -17.35 -6.72 -7.63
C PHE A 380 -16.08 -7.15 -6.90
N ILE A 381 -15.36 -8.08 -7.51
CA ILE A 381 -14.19 -8.73 -6.93
C ILE A 381 -13.04 -8.62 -7.93
N GLY A 382 -11.97 -7.97 -7.53
CA GLY A 382 -10.71 -7.92 -8.26
C GLY A 382 -9.76 -8.97 -7.72
N SER A 383 -9.26 -9.85 -8.58
CA SER A 383 -8.35 -10.93 -8.19
C SER A 383 -7.25 -11.14 -9.24
N ASP A 384 -6.23 -11.91 -8.88
CA ASP A 384 -5.16 -12.28 -9.83
C ASP A 384 -5.67 -13.15 -10.99
N GLU A 385 -6.81 -13.83 -10.80
CA GLU A 385 -7.49 -14.58 -11.86
C GLU A 385 -8.45 -13.70 -12.68
N GLY A 386 -8.73 -12.48 -12.22
CA GLY A 386 -9.40 -11.42 -12.94
C GLY A 386 -10.58 -10.80 -12.23
N VAL A 387 -11.50 -10.23 -13.00
CA VAL A 387 -12.63 -9.45 -12.45
C VAL A 387 -13.88 -10.30 -12.41
N TYR A 388 -14.52 -10.38 -11.24
CA TYR A 388 -15.74 -11.13 -11.02
C TYR A 388 -16.85 -10.23 -10.49
N ARG A 389 -18.09 -10.62 -10.80
CA ARG A 389 -19.31 -10.04 -10.26
C ARG A 389 -20.10 -11.13 -9.57
N PHE A 390 -20.42 -10.92 -8.30
CA PHE A 390 -21.39 -11.71 -7.58
C PHE A 390 -22.72 -10.97 -7.54
N SER A 391 -23.75 -11.57 -8.12
CA SER A 391 -25.10 -11.02 -8.19
C SER A 391 -26.13 -12.12 -7.97
N LYS A 392 -27.12 -11.88 -7.11
CA LYS A 392 -28.25 -12.79 -6.87
C LYS A 392 -27.83 -14.25 -6.60
N GLY A 393 -26.75 -14.46 -5.85
CA GLY A 393 -26.26 -15.79 -5.49
C GLY A 393 -25.40 -16.48 -6.56
N ARG A 394 -25.09 -15.82 -7.68
CA ARG A 394 -24.24 -16.36 -8.75
C ARG A 394 -22.99 -15.52 -8.92
N MET A 395 -21.87 -16.19 -9.15
CA MET A 395 -20.60 -15.57 -9.49
C MET A 395 -20.37 -15.66 -11.01
N GLU A 396 -20.13 -14.52 -11.62
CA GLU A 396 -19.88 -14.36 -13.06
C GLU A 396 -18.50 -13.73 -13.26
N ARG A 397 -17.69 -14.28 -14.16
CA ARG A 397 -16.40 -13.70 -14.51
C ARG A 397 -16.59 -12.67 -15.62
N LEU A 398 -16.19 -11.43 -15.36
CA LEU A 398 -16.27 -10.32 -16.31
C LEU A 398 -15.01 -10.22 -17.19
N SER A 399 -13.84 -10.49 -16.61
CA SER A 399 -12.56 -10.50 -17.34
C SER A 399 -11.61 -11.56 -16.79
N SER A 400 -10.72 -12.04 -17.65
CA SER A 400 -9.63 -12.95 -17.30
C SER A 400 -8.29 -12.27 -17.06
N ILE A 401 -8.21 -10.97 -17.35
CA ILE A 401 -7.04 -10.16 -17.01
C ILE A 401 -7.07 -9.98 -15.49
N PRO A 402 -5.94 -10.14 -14.78
CA PRO A 402 -5.82 -9.87 -13.34
C PRO A 402 -6.43 -8.53 -12.93
N CYS A 403 -6.61 -8.26 -11.64
CA CYS A 403 -7.08 -6.96 -11.19
C CYS A 403 -6.50 -6.66 -9.82
N GLN A 404 -5.77 -5.55 -9.69
CA GLN A 404 -5.14 -5.14 -8.44
C GLN A 404 -6.02 -4.16 -7.66
N ALA A 405 -6.65 -3.21 -8.35
CA ALA A 405 -7.56 -2.24 -7.75
C ALA A 405 -8.83 -2.06 -8.59
N LEU A 406 -9.95 -1.85 -7.91
CA LEU A 406 -11.23 -1.50 -8.51
C LEU A 406 -11.57 -0.06 -8.15
N ALA A 407 -12.27 0.64 -9.03
CA ALA A 407 -12.82 1.96 -8.73
C ALA A 407 -14.18 2.11 -9.41
N LEU A 408 -15.17 2.60 -8.68
CA LEU A 408 -16.56 2.70 -9.15
C LEU A 408 -17.03 4.15 -9.21
N THR A 409 -17.60 4.56 -10.35
CA THR A 409 -18.35 5.83 -10.48
C THR A 409 -19.85 5.54 -10.46
N SER A 410 -20.70 6.51 -10.77
CA SER A 410 -22.13 6.26 -11.04
C SER A 410 -22.40 5.48 -12.34
N SER A 411 -21.44 5.40 -13.27
CA SER A 411 -21.68 4.90 -14.63
C SER A 411 -20.65 3.85 -15.13
N PHE A 412 -19.46 3.83 -14.55
CA PHE A 412 -18.34 2.98 -14.95
C PHE A 412 -17.74 2.26 -13.76
N LEU A 413 -17.35 1.01 -13.97
CA LEU A 413 -16.40 0.29 -13.12
C LEU A 413 -15.05 0.27 -13.83
N ALA A 414 -14.02 0.81 -13.18
CA ALA A 414 -12.64 0.67 -13.63
C ALA A 414 -11.99 -0.49 -12.88
N ALA A 415 -11.41 -1.43 -13.62
CA ALA A 415 -10.50 -2.43 -13.09
C ALA A 415 -9.09 -2.11 -13.56
N VAL A 416 -8.20 -1.87 -12.60
CA VAL A 416 -6.88 -1.33 -12.85
C VAL A 416 -5.83 -2.43 -12.68
N ASN A 417 -4.97 -2.54 -13.68
CA ASN A 417 -3.77 -3.37 -13.71
C ASN A 417 -2.55 -2.57 -14.10
N PRO A 418 -1.34 -3.08 -13.80
CA PRO A 418 -0.11 -2.38 -14.13
C PRO A 418 -0.01 -2.02 -15.61
N GLU A 419 -0.54 -2.87 -16.48
CA GLU A 419 -0.47 -2.72 -17.94
C GLU A 419 -1.69 -2.03 -18.55
N SER A 420 -2.87 -2.11 -17.91
CA SER A 420 -4.12 -1.63 -18.50
C SER A 420 -5.20 -1.29 -17.49
N ILE A 421 -6.07 -0.36 -17.88
CA ILE A 421 -7.30 -0.01 -17.17
C ILE A 421 -8.47 -0.48 -18.03
N MET A 422 -9.21 -1.47 -17.53
CA MET A 422 -10.44 -1.95 -18.15
C MET A 422 -11.62 -1.16 -17.59
N MET A 423 -12.33 -0.44 -18.44
CA MET A 423 -13.57 0.25 -18.05
C MET A 423 -14.79 -0.55 -18.50
N PHE A 424 -15.57 -1.03 -17.54
CA PHE A 424 -16.82 -1.73 -17.77
C PHE A 424 -18.01 -0.76 -17.70
N TYR A 425 -18.87 -0.85 -18.72
CA TYR A 425 -20.15 -0.17 -18.77
C TYR A 425 -21.32 -1.17 -18.73
N PHE A 426 -22.30 -0.89 -17.87
CA PHE A 426 -23.48 -1.75 -17.67
C PHE A 426 -24.72 -1.07 -18.27
N ALA A 427 -25.32 -1.71 -19.27
CA ALA A 427 -26.53 -1.19 -19.89
C ALA A 427 -27.74 -1.47 -18.98
N GLY A 428 -28.40 -0.41 -18.47
CA GLY A 428 -29.59 -0.55 -17.61
C GLY A 428 -29.71 0.45 -16.46
N SER A 429 -28.71 1.32 -16.21
CA SER A 429 -28.83 2.41 -15.23
C SER A 429 -29.72 3.53 -15.79
N THR A 430 -31.03 3.42 -15.60
CA THR A 430 -31.94 4.55 -15.83
C THR A 430 -31.73 5.61 -14.75
N GLN A 431 -30.77 6.50 -14.98
CA GLN A 431 -30.95 7.89 -14.61
C GLN A 431 -30.96 8.68 -15.92
N ASP A 432 -32.09 9.32 -16.20
CA ASP A 432 -32.29 10.21 -17.33
C ASP A 432 -31.20 11.28 -17.34
N ILE A 433 -30.21 11.14 -18.21
CA ILE A 433 -29.33 12.23 -18.59
C ILE A 433 -30.09 13.07 -19.61
N SER A 434 -30.99 13.92 -19.13
CA SER A 434 -31.44 15.08 -19.88
C SER A 434 -30.32 16.12 -19.88
N GLY A 435 -29.33 15.90 -20.74
CA GLY A 435 -28.20 16.79 -20.94
C GLY A 435 -27.49 16.37 -22.21
N THR A 436 -27.66 17.14 -23.27
CA THR A 436 -27.08 16.92 -24.59
C THR A 436 -25.55 16.91 -24.51
N THR A 437 -24.95 15.74 -24.28
CA THR A 437 -23.54 15.50 -24.61
C THR A 437 -23.51 14.73 -25.93
N LYS A 438 -22.88 15.35 -26.93
CA LYS A 438 -22.76 14.78 -28.28
C LYS A 438 -22.10 13.41 -28.18
N ILE A 439 -22.84 12.40 -28.62
CA ILE A 439 -22.36 11.07 -28.95
C ILE A 439 -21.23 11.24 -29.99
N PRO A 440 -19.96 10.85 -29.71
CA PRO A 440 -18.98 10.74 -30.76
C PRO A 440 -19.22 9.43 -31.51
N GLU A 441 -19.60 9.56 -32.79
CA GLU A 441 -19.65 8.45 -33.73
C GLU A 441 -18.25 7.85 -33.97
N ILE A 442 -18.22 6.55 -34.17
CA ILE A 442 -17.03 5.75 -34.46
C ILE A 442 -16.48 6.16 -35.82
N GLY A 443 -15.21 6.58 -35.86
CA GLY A 443 -14.38 6.55 -37.05
C GLY A 443 -13.29 5.49 -36.87
N THR A 444 -13.32 4.42 -37.67
CA THR A 444 -12.13 3.62 -37.96
C THR A 444 -11.10 4.51 -38.64
N PHE A 445 -10.06 4.91 -37.92
CA PHE A 445 -8.90 5.59 -38.50
C PHE A 445 -7.64 4.82 -38.15
N THR A 446 -7.25 3.90 -39.04
CA THR A 446 -5.85 3.69 -39.36
C THR A 446 -5.37 4.94 -40.12
N GLN A 447 -4.59 5.81 -39.48
CA GLN A 447 -3.80 6.78 -40.22
C GLN A 447 -2.46 6.17 -40.60
N VAL A 448 -2.27 6.01 -41.90
CA VAL A 448 -0.95 5.89 -42.55
C VAL A 448 -0.25 7.22 -42.31
N ILE A 449 0.91 7.20 -41.64
CA ILE A 449 1.73 8.40 -41.44
C ILE A 449 2.44 8.71 -42.77
N PRO A 450 2.26 9.89 -43.39
CA PRO A 450 3.15 10.35 -44.44
C PRO A 450 4.44 10.88 -43.82
N VAL A 451 5.56 10.36 -44.31
CA VAL A 451 6.92 10.86 -44.02
C VAL A 451 7.00 12.33 -44.44
N VAL A 452 7.32 13.21 -43.50
CA VAL A 452 7.84 14.56 -43.79
C VAL A 452 9.11 14.76 -42.98
N SER A 453 10.21 14.95 -43.71
CA SER A 453 11.53 15.27 -43.17
C SER A 453 11.56 16.70 -42.64
N LEU A 454 12.05 16.88 -41.41
CA LEU A 454 12.48 18.19 -40.91
C LEU A 454 14.02 18.25 -40.96
N LEU A 455 14.52 19.18 -41.79
CA LEU A 455 15.93 19.60 -41.81
C LEU A 455 16.27 20.44 -40.56
N PRO A 456 17.53 20.45 -40.11
CA PRO A 456 17.95 21.13 -38.89
C PRO A 456 18.26 22.61 -39.13
N LEU A 457 17.99 23.45 -38.13
CA LEU A 457 18.51 24.83 -38.04
C LEU A 457 19.62 24.91 -36.98
N PRO A 458 20.69 25.70 -37.20
CA PRO A 458 21.94 25.59 -36.48
C PRO A 458 22.06 26.55 -35.28
N GLY A 459 22.73 26.03 -34.23
CA GLY A 459 23.78 26.66 -33.43
C GLY A 459 23.54 28.03 -32.78
N LEU A 460 23.56 28.06 -31.44
CA LEU A 460 24.06 29.22 -30.69
C LEU A 460 24.79 28.79 -29.40
N GLN A 461 25.91 29.47 -29.17
CA GLN A 461 27.07 29.08 -28.38
C GLN A 461 26.97 29.36 -26.88
N VAL A 462 27.74 28.56 -26.14
CA VAL A 462 28.10 28.67 -24.73
C VAL A 462 28.85 29.98 -24.41
N GLY A 463 28.49 30.63 -23.29
CA GLY A 463 29.21 31.75 -22.68
C GLY A 463 29.75 31.37 -21.28
N ARG A 464 30.99 31.77 -21.02
CA ARG A 464 31.90 31.36 -19.92
C ARG A 464 31.53 31.87 -18.51
N LEU A 465 32.02 31.11 -17.52
CA LEU A 465 32.28 31.45 -16.11
C LEU A 465 33.10 32.75 -15.91
N PRO A 466 33.18 33.24 -14.66
CA PRO A 466 34.50 33.42 -14.07
C PRO A 466 34.71 32.78 -12.69
N ASP A 467 36.01 32.58 -12.45
CA ASP A 467 36.70 31.72 -11.49
C ASP A 467 36.88 32.28 -10.06
N PHE A 468 37.00 31.30 -9.15
CA PHE A 468 37.91 31.14 -8.01
C PHE A 468 38.68 32.35 -7.44
N ARG A 469 38.61 32.50 -6.11
CA ARG A 469 39.71 32.17 -5.16
C ARG A 469 39.49 32.89 -3.84
N GLN A 470 39.36 32.12 -2.76
CA GLN A 470 40.06 32.29 -1.48
C GLN A 470 39.76 31.05 -0.63
N LEU A 471 40.67 30.07 -0.67
CA LEU A 471 41.79 29.87 0.27
C LEU A 471 41.36 28.89 1.37
N GLU A 472 41.60 27.60 1.19
CA GLU A 472 42.84 26.90 1.58
C GLU A 472 43.17 27.07 3.08
N GLN A 473 43.03 25.99 3.84
CA GLN A 473 44.14 25.47 4.61
C GLN A 473 43.99 23.95 4.80
N ALA A 474 45.11 23.28 4.54
CA ALA A 474 45.24 21.88 4.17
C ALA A 474 45.62 20.97 5.34
N SER A 475 45.38 19.66 5.16
CA SER A 475 46.42 18.63 5.41
C SER A 475 46.04 17.28 4.78
N GLU A 476 46.67 17.00 3.65
CA GLU A 476 47.22 15.71 3.19
C GLU A 476 46.39 14.42 3.36
N THR A 477 45.77 13.98 2.26
CA THR A 477 45.74 12.56 1.81
C THR A 477 45.50 12.58 0.30
N SER A 478 46.38 11.95 -0.48
CA SER A 478 46.29 11.91 -1.94
C SER A 478 45.06 11.10 -2.38
N ALA A 479 43.97 11.81 -2.64
CA ALA A 479 42.73 11.30 -3.20
C ALA A 479 42.87 11.06 -4.71
N LEU A 480 42.43 9.86 -5.09
CA LEU A 480 41.77 9.45 -6.34
C LEU A 480 41.93 10.40 -7.54
N THR A 481 42.70 9.95 -8.53
CA THR A 481 42.46 10.35 -9.92
C THR A 481 41.21 9.60 -10.39
N GLU A 482 40.08 10.28 -10.41
CA GLU A 482 38.89 9.85 -11.14
C GLU A 482 39.28 9.59 -12.61
N SER A 483 39.09 8.35 -13.06
CA SER A 483 39.24 8.00 -14.46
C SER A 483 38.11 8.67 -15.24
N ALA A 484 38.44 9.33 -16.35
CA ALA A 484 37.52 10.03 -17.24
C ALA A 484 36.50 9.13 -17.96
N ALA A 485 36.44 7.84 -17.63
CA ALA A 485 35.48 6.86 -18.15
C ALA A 485 34.12 6.87 -17.43
N ALA A 486 34.03 7.47 -16.23
CA ALA A 486 32.82 7.43 -15.40
C ALA A 486 31.76 8.51 -15.74
N THR A 487 31.93 9.30 -16.81
CA THR A 487 31.06 10.46 -17.11
C THR A 487 30.41 10.41 -18.50
N ALA A 488 30.40 9.27 -19.19
CA ALA A 488 29.76 9.14 -20.50
C ALA A 488 28.38 8.46 -20.38
N THR A 489 27.32 9.25 -20.56
CA THR A 489 25.94 8.77 -20.67
C THR A 489 25.76 7.90 -21.91
N PHE A 490 25.37 6.63 -21.72
CA PHE A 490 24.84 5.78 -22.79
C PHE A 490 23.47 6.33 -23.21
N SER A 491 23.36 6.84 -24.43
CA SER A 491 22.07 7.28 -25.00
C SER A 491 21.44 6.13 -25.81
N PRO A 492 20.19 5.73 -25.55
CA PRO A 492 19.49 4.78 -26.40
C PRO A 492 19.20 5.44 -27.76
N LEU A 493 19.96 5.06 -28.79
CA LEU A 493 19.66 5.44 -30.17
C LEU A 493 18.48 4.60 -30.70
N GLU A 494 17.56 5.24 -31.42
CA GLU A 494 16.46 4.62 -32.16
C GLU A 494 16.98 3.60 -33.20
N ARG A 495 17.17 2.33 -32.77
CA ARG A 495 17.07 1.08 -33.56
C ARG A 495 17.12 -0.11 -32.58
N PRO A 496 16.34 -1.16 -32.83
CA PRO A 496 15.15 -1.46 -32.03
C PRO A 496 15.44 -2.52 -30.96
N HIS A 497 14.74 -2.44 -29.83
CA HIS A 497 14.46 -3.63 -29.04
C HIS A 497 13.90 -4.69 -30.00
N VAL A 498 14.61 -5.80 -30.19
CA VAL A 498 14.11 -6.90 -31.03
C VAL A 498 13.29 -7.79 -30.10
N PRO A 499 11.95 -7.72 -30.17
CA PRO A 499 11.11 -8.53 -29.30
C PRO A 499 11.31 -10.00 -29.62
N LEU A 500 11.07 -10.84 -28.62
CA LEU A 500 11.04 -12.27 -28.85
C LEU A 500 9.94 -12.63 -29.87
N PRO A 501 10.18 -13.62 -30.76
CA PRO A 501 9.15 -14.20 -31.60
C PRO A 501 7.94 -14.64 -30.76
N THR A 502 6.75 -14.65 -31.35
CA THR A 502 5.53 -15.10 -30.66
C THR A 502 5.65 -16.50 -30.08
N GLU A 503 6.46 -17.36 -30.70
CA GLU A 503 6.76 -18.72 -30.27
C GLU A 503 7.61 -18.77 -28.99
N LEU A 504 8.33 -17.68 -28.69
CA LEU A 504 9.20 -17.47 -27.54
C LEU A 504 8.57 -16.53 -26.50
N GLN A 505 7.24 -16.38 -26.44
CA GLN A 505 6.59 -15.66 -25.33
C GLN A 505 6.56 -16.52 -24.05
N ARG A 506 7.03 -15.96 -22.93
CA ARG A 506 7.25 -16.64 -21.63
C ARG A 506 8.22 -17.83 -21.65
N PRO A 507 9.41 -17.73 -22.27
CA PRO A 507 10.38 -18.81 -22.24
C PRO A 507 11.17 -18.74 -20.93
N VAL A 508 11.44 -19.88 -20.33
CA VAL A 508 12.40 -19.92 -19.20
C VAL A 508 13.76 -20.14 -19.82
N PHE A 509 14.46 -19.07 -20.14
CA PHE A 509 15.83 -19.13 -20.65
C PHE A 509 16.75 -19.78 -19.62
N SER A 510 17.73 -20.53 -20.13
CA SER A 510 18.64 -21.32 -19.28
C SER A 510 20.11 -21.17 -19.65
N GLY A 511 20.43 -20.74 -20.86
CA GLY A 511 21.81 -20.48 -21.25
C GLY A 511 21.91 -19.68 -22.53
N ILE A 512 23.00 -18.92 -22.67
CA ILE A 512 23.34 -18.15 -23.85
C ILE A 512 24.84 -18.28 -24.15
N ALA A 513 25.19 -18.39 -25.42
CA ALA A 513 26.58 -18.44 -25.87
C ALA A 513 26.72 -17.82 -27.25
N ARG A 514 27.88 -17.23 -27.51
CA ARG A 514 28.25 -16.74 -28.83
C ARG A 514 28.93 -17.85 -29.64
N LYS A 515 28.50 -18.02 -30.89
CA LYS A 515 29.15 -18.85 -31.92
C LYS A 515 29.33 -18.00 -33.17
N ASP A 516 30.58 -17.64 -33.48
CA ASP A 516 30.92 -16.73 -34.58
C ASP A 516 30.18 -15.38 -34.47
N ASN A 517 29.37 -15.04 -35.48
CA ASN A 517 28.52 -13.85 -35.53
C ASN A 517 27.08 -14.11 -35.06
N LYS A 518 26.79 -15.28 -34.49
CA LYS A 518 25.44 -15.66 -34.03
C LYS A 518 25.45 -15.96 -32.52
N PHE A 519 24.28 -15.80 -31.91
CA PHE A 519 24.05 -16.13 -30.50
C PHE A 519 23.13 -17.33 -30.43
N LEU A 520 23.56 -18.35 -29.70
CA LEU A 520 22.78 -19.55 -29.43
C LEU A 520 22.16 -19.42 -28.03
N LEU A 521 20.86 -19.65 -27.94
CA LEU A 521 20.10 -19.60 -26.70
C LEU A 521 19.37 -20.92 -26.49
N THR A 522 19.32 -21.37 -25.25
CA THR A 522 18.53 -22.53 -24.83
C THR A 522 17.43 -22.12 -23.88
N THR A 523 16.29 -22.80 -24.00
CA THR A 523 15.09 -22.57 -23.18
C THR A 523 14.65 -23.88 -22.55
N LYS A 524 14.07 -23.83 -21.35
CA LYS A 524 13.54 -25.03 -20.68
C LYS A 524 12.29 -25.61 -21.36
N ASN A 525 11.55 -24.79 -22.09
CA ASN A 525 10.21 -25.11 -22.62
C ASN A 525 10.07 -25.04 -24.15
N ARG A 526 11.05 -24.51 -24.89
CA ARG A 526 10.97 -24.27 -26.35
C ARG A 526 12.24 -24.66 -27.12
N GLY A 527 13.07 -25.54 -26.56
CA GLY A 527 14.32 -26.00 -27.17
C GLY A 527 15.37 -24.90 -27.36
N ALA A 528 16.15 -24.98 -28.45
CA ALA A 528 17.26 -24.07 -28.76
C ALA A 528 16.97 -23.15 -29.95
N TRP A 529 17.49 -21.92 -29.87
CA TRP A 529 17.24 -20.83 -30.81
C TRP A 529 18.55 -20.11 -31.14
N THR A 530 18.65 -19.60 -32.35
CA THR A 530 19.80 -18.84 -32.83
C THR A 530 19.35 -17.42 -33.19
N TYR A 531 20.10 -16.43 -32.73
CA TYR A 531 19.93 -15.02 -33.08
C TYR A 531 21.12 -14.56 -33.93
N ASP A 532 20.86 -14.03 -35.12
CA ASP A 532 21.92 -13.59 -36.06
C ASP A 532 22.26 -12.09 -35.98
N GLY A 533 21.69 -11.39 -34.99
CA GLY A 533 21.81 -9.94 -34.85
C GLY A 533 20.60 -9.16 -35.36
N ASN A 534 19.75 -9.78 -36.20
CA ASN A 534 18.53 -9.16 -36.73
C ASN A 534 17.27 -10.03 -36.54
N ALA A 535 17.41 -11.36 -36.60
CA ALA A 535 16.31 -12.30 -36.60
C ALA A 535 16.62 -13.56 -35.77
N TRP A 536 15.54 -14.22 -35.36
CA TRP A 536 15.56 -15.46 -34.60
C TRP A 536 15.25 -16.66 -35.49
N TYR A 537 15.99 -17.74 -35.29
CA TYR A 537 15.81 -19.01 -35.99
C TYR A 537 15.80 -20.15 -34.99
N GLN A 538 14.85 -21.07 -35.12
CA GLN A 538 14.85 -22.26 -34.29
C GLN A 538 15.90 -23.26 -34.78
N VAL A 539 16.64 -23.88 -33.85
CA VAL A 539 17.60 -24.94 -34.18
C VAL A 539 16.83 -26.25 -34.44
N SER A 540 16.94 -26.79 -35.64
CA SER A 540 16.24 -28.01 -36.01
C SER A 540 16.84 -29.24 -35.33
N GLY A 541 16.00 -30.13 -34.80
CA GLY A 541 16.42 -31.42 -34.22
C GLY A 541 16.62 -31.42 -32.71
N VAL A 542 16.56 -30.27 -32.03
CA VAL A 542 16.58 -30.22 -30.56
C VAL A 542 15.18 -30.51 -30.00
N PRO A 543 15.02 -31.42 -29.02
CA PRO A 543 13.76 -31.62 -28.33
C PRO A 543 13.26 -30.33 -27.68
N GLN A 544 11.96 -30.03 -27.83
CA GLN A 544 11.35 -28.82 -27.28
C GLN A 544 11.38 -28.78 -25.74
N THR A 545 11.39 -29.95 -25.10
CA THR A 545 11.39 -30.11 -23.64
C THR A 545 12.55 -30.98 -23.20
N GLY A 546 13.23 -30.58 -22.13
CA GLY A 546 14.29 -31.36 -21.49
C GLY A 546 15.71 -30.92 -21.85
N ALA A 547 15.97 -30.53 -23.11
CA ALA A 547 17.28 -30.05 -23.58
C ALA A 547 17.44 -28.54 -23.33
N HIS A 548 17.92 -28.18 -22.13
CA HIS A 548 17.92 -26.79 -21.65
C HIS A 548 19.29 -26.24 -21.30
N SER A 549 20.28 -27.07 -21.01
CA SER A 549 21.62 -26.61 -20.67
C SER A 549 22.53 -26.61 -21.88
N MET A 550 23.61 -25.83 -21.82
CA MET A 550 24.54 -25.68 -22.93
C MET A 550 25.98 -25.76 -22.42
N ALA A 551 26.84 -26.33 -23.25
CA ALA A 551 28.27 -26.35 -23.07
C ALA A 551 28.95 -25.97 -24.39
N ARG A 552 30.15 -25.39 -24.33
CA ARG A 552 30.91 -24.98 -25.51
C ARG A 552 32.37 -25.33 -25.37
N ASN A 553 33.03 -25.54 -26.50
CA ASN A 553 34.47 -25.40 -26.64
C ASN A 553 34.77 -24.36 -27.73
N SER A 554 36.05 -24.18 -28.08
CA SER A 554 36.45 -23.19 -29.10
C SER A 554 35.77 -23.37 -30.48
N SER A 555 35.29 -24.57 -30.80
CA SER A 555 34.85 -24.93 -32.16
C SER A 555 33.38 -25.35 -32.25
N ASN A 556 32.79 -25.87 -31.17
CA ASN A 556 31.50 -26.55 -31.15
C ASN A 556 30.66 -26.13 -29.94
N CYS A 557 29.34 -26.11 -30.14
CA CYS A 557 28.35 -25.92 -29.08
C CYS A 557 27.53 -27.19 -28.91
N PHE A 558 27.28 -27.55 -27.66
CA PHE A 558 26.52 -28.72 -27.26
C PHE A 558 25.32 -28.27 -26.43
N VAL A 559 24.15 -28.81 -26.74
CA VAL A 559 22.93 -28.62 -25.94
C VAL A 559 22.56 -29.95 -25.32
N TYR A 560 22.28 -29.93 -24.01
CA TYR A 560 22.05 -31.15 -23.28
C TYR A 560 20.92 -31.02 -22.27
N GLY A 561 20.41 -32.18 -21.87
CA GLY A 561 19.34 -32.30 -20.89
C GLY A 561 19.29 -33.68 -20.28
N SER A 562 18.97 -33.76 -18.99
CA SER A 562 18.90 -35.04 -18.28
C SER A 562 17.89 -36.03 -18.90
N SER A 563 16.83 -35.52 -19.52
CA SER A 563 15.78 -36.31 -20.17
C SER A 563 15.79 -36.27 -21.69
N ALA A 564 16.77 -35.59 -22.31
CA ALA A 564 16.77 -35.32 -23.75
C ALA A 564 17.98 -35.90 -24.49
N GLY A 565 19.10 -36.14 -23.81
CA GLY A 565 20.37 -36.52 -24.46
C GLY A 565 21.31 -35.32 -24.62
N VAL A 566 22.44 -35.57 -25.28
CA VAL A 566 23.42 -34.52 -25.66
C VAL A 566 23.39 -34.37 -27.18
N TYR A 567 23.23 -33.13 -27.64
CA TYR A 567 23.18 -32.75 -29.05
C TYR A 567 24.33 -31.82 -29.38
N GLN A 568 25.05 -32.09 -30.46
CA GLN A 568 26.01 -31.17 -31.05
C GLN A 568 25.31 -30.29 -32.09
N ILE A 569 25.57 -28.99 -32.09
CA ILE A 569 24.98 -28.05 -33.04
C ILE A 569 25.95 -27.75 -34.18
N ILE A 570 25.59 -28.23 -35.38
CA ILE A 570 26.31 -28.06 -36.64
C ILE A 570 25.37 -27.34 -37.61
N ASP A 571 25.77 -26.17 -38.12
CA ASP A 571 25.00 -25.40 -39.12
C ASP A 571 23.50 -25.23 -38.83
N ASN A 572 23.14 -24.87 -37.58
CA ASN A 572 21.76 -24.73 -37.08
C ASN A 572 20.94 -26.03 -37.04
N ALA A 573 21.57 -27.20 -37.21
CA ALA A 573 20.98 -28.51 -36.98
C ALA A 573 21.63 -29.19 -35.77
N ALA A 574 20.82 -29.92 -35.02
CA ALA A 574 21.26 -30.69 -33.86
C ALA A 574 21.49 -32.15 -34.25
N GLN A 575 22.72 -32.63 -34.06
CA GLN A 575 23.10 -34.03 -34.19
C GLN A 575 23.15 -34.67 -32.81
N LEU A 576 22.42 -35.76 -32.61
CA LEU A 576 22.42 -36.52 -31.36
C LEU A 576 23.78 -37.22 -31.17
N MET A 577 24.46 -36.94 -30.05
CA MET A 577 25.72 -37.56 -29.66
C MET A 577 25.52 -38.64 -28.60
N ILE A 578 24.70 -38.33 -27.58
CA ILE A 578 24.43 -39.23 -26.45
C ILE A 578 22.93 -39.36 -26.27
N SER A 579 22.45 -40.60 -26.12
CA SER A 579 21.03 -40.92 -25.99
C SER A 579 20.43 -40.42 -24.68
N ALA A 580 19.12 -40.16 -24.67
CA ALA A 580 18.40 -39.73 -23.46
C ALA A 580 18.45 -40.74 -22.30
N THR A 581 18.64 -42.02 -22.60
CA THR A 581 18.79 -43.08 -21.59
C THR A 581 20.11 -42.98 -20.83
N GLU A 582 21.16 -42.53 -21.50
CA GLU A 582 22.51 -42.43 -20.92
C GLU A 582 22.71 -41.11 -20.16
N THR A 583 21.89 -40.10 -20.42
CA THR A 583 21.93 -38.80 -19.73
C THR A 583 21.02 -38.69 -18.52
N GLN A 584 20.35 -39.77 -18.10
CA GLN A 584 19.48 -39.72 -16.93
C GLN A 584 20.26 -39.24 -15.70
N ASN A 585 19.72 -38.25 -14.99
CA ASN A 585 20.35 -37.58 -13.85
C ASN A 585 21.66 -36.81 -14.16
N LEU A 586 21.94 -36.50 -15.42
CA LEU A 586 23.02 -35.59 -15.79
C LEU A 586 22.77 -34.19 -15.18
N LEU A 587 23.80 -33.64 -14.54
CA LEU A 587 23.77 -32.35 -13.85
C LEU A 587 24.53 -31.28 -14.63
N HIS A 588 25.77 -31.55 -15.04
CA HIS A 588 26.59 -30.63 -15.81
C HIS A 588 27.40 -31.35 -16.90
N LEU A 589 27.68 -30.63 -17.99
CA LEU A 589 28.54 -31.09 -19.07
C LEU A 589 29.63 -30.05 -19.32
N SER A 590 30.89 -30.49 -19.36
CA SER A 590 32.02 -29.67 -19.82
C SER A 590 32.55 -30.24 -21.14
N ALA A 591 32.77 -29.37 -22.11
CA ALA A 591 33.36 -29.74 -23.39
C ALA A 591 34.83 -29.35 -23.41
N ASN A 592 35.69 -30.33 -23.71
CA ASN A 592 37.12 -30.11 -23.86
C ASN A 592 37.46 -29.66 -25.30
N GLU A 593 38.65 -29.09 -25.47
CA GLU A 593 39.17 -28.63 -26.77
C GLU A 593 39.35 -29.77 -27.79
N ASP A 594 39.54 -31.01 -27.34
CA ASP A 594 39.64 -32.19 -28.20
C ASP A 594 38.26 -32.78 -28.58
N ASN A 595 37.17 -32.05 -28.35
CA ASN A 595 35.78 -32.49 -28.45
C ASN A 595 35.41 -33.67 -27.53
N SER A 596 36.26 -34.04 -26.56
CA SER A 596 35.81 -34.96 -25.51
C SER A 596 34.87 -34.23 -24.54
N LEU A 597 33.90 -34.97 -23.99
CA LEU A 597 32.91 -34.42 -23.07
C LEU A 597 33.10 -35.05 -21.69
N LEU A 598 33.06 -34.21 -20.66
CA LEU A 598 32.99 -34.64 -19.28
C LEU A 598 31.57 -34.44 -18.75
N LEU A 599 31.02 -35.50 -18.18
CA LEU A 599 29.63 -35.60 -17.74
C LEU A 599 29.62 -35.77 -16.23
N LEU A 600 28.97 -34.84 -15.52
CA LEU A 600 28.75 -34.90 -14.08
C LEU A 600 27.31 -35.34 -13.81
N PHE A 601 27.14 -36.43 -13.09
CA PHE A 601 25.82 -36.93 -12.68
C PHE A 601 25.51 -36.57 -11.22
N ARG A 602 24.22 -36.53 -10.88
CA ARG A 602 23.72 -36.22 -9.52
C ARG A 602 24.21 -37.18 -8.44
N ASP A 603 24.60 -38.39 -8.81
CA ASP A 603 25.17 -39.40 -7.91
C ASP A 603 26.68 -39.19 -7.64
N GLY A 604 27.27 -38.13 -8.19
CA GLY A 604 28.70 -37.82 -8.06
C GLY A 604 29.60 -38.60 -9.01
N SER A 605 29.04 -39.39 -9.94
CA SER A 605 29.82 -40.05 -10.98
C SER A 605 30.24 -39.05 -12.07
N ILE A 606 31.51 -39.11 -12.45
CA ILE A 606 32.07 -38.34 -13.56
C ILE A 606 32.41 -39.32 -14.68
N LYS A 607 31.72 -39.16 -15.81
CA LYS A 607 31.95 -39.96 -17.01
C LYS A 607 32.62 -39.13 -18.09
N HIS A 608 33.37 -39.80 -18.93
CA HIS A 608 34.08 -39.20 -20.05
C HIS A 608 33.59 -39.83 -21.34
N PHE A 609 33.19 -38.99 -22.27
CA PHE A 609 32.73 -39.38 -23.59
C PHE A 609 33.77 -38.98 -24.63
N LYS A 610 34.28 -39.99 -25.36
CA LYS A 610 35.25 -39.80 -26.44
C LYS A 610 35.05 -40.89 -27.48
N ASN A 611 35.02 -40.51 -28.77
CA ASN A 611 34.85 -41.42 -29.90
C ASN A 611 33.62 -42.34 -29.77
N ASP A 612 32.47 -41.75 -29.42
CA ASP A 612 31.18 -42.46 -29.23
C ASP A 612 31.15 -43.51 -28.10
N ILE A 613 32.16 -43.49 -27.22
CA ILE A 613 32.23 -44.39 -26.06
C ILE A 613 32.16 -43.56 -24.78
N ILE A 614 31.23 -43.92 -23.89
CA ILE A 614 31.16 -43.41 -22.52
C ILE A 614 31.97 -44.35 -21.61
N SER A 615 32.99 -43.80 -20.96
CA SER A 615 33.80 -44.49 -19.95
C SER A 615 33.67 -43.78 -18.60
N ASP A 616 33.53 -44.53 -17.51
CA ASP A 616 33.60 -43.96 -16.16
C ASP A 616 35.02 -43.45 -15.90
N LYS A 617 35.15 -42.19 -15.47
CA LYS A 617 36.46 -41.54 -15.24
C LYS A 617 36.76 -41.48 -13.75
N LEU A 618 35.86 -40.92 -12.96
CA LEU A 618 36.05 -40.66 -11.52
C LEU A 618 34.74 -40.74 -10.76
N LYS A 619 34.80 -40.96 -9.45
CA LYS A 619 33.67 -40.79 -8.53
C LYS A 619 34.04 -39.82 -7.42
N ILE A 620 33.18 -38.84 -7.18
CA ILE A 620 33.33 -37.86 -6.10
C ILE A 620 32.91 -38.50 -4.77
N PRO A 621 33.52 -38.16 -3.61
CA PRO A 621 33.11 -38.70 -2.31
C PRO A 621 31.63 -38.42 -2.00
N ASP A 622 30.94 -39.42 -1.44
CA ASP A 622 29.50 -39.37 -1.14
C ASP A 622 29.15 -38.26 -0.11
N GLU A 623 30.13 -37.75 0.64
CA GLU A 623 29.97 -36.64 1.62
C GLU A 623 29.49 -35.31 0.99
N PHE A 624 29.70 -35.15 -0.32
CA PHE A 624 29.29 -33.94 -1.07
C PHE A 624 28.03 -34.16 -1.91
N ALA A 625 27.34 -35.30 -1.73
CA ALA A 625 26.16 -35.64 -2.51
C ALA A 625 25.06 -34.57 -2.39
N GLY A 626 24.62 -34.03 -3.53
CA GLY A 626 23.60 -32.98 -3.60
C GLY A 626 24.13 -31.55 -3.50
N GLU A 627 25.44 -31.35 -3.25
CA GLU A 627 26.09 -30.03 -3.21
C GLU A 627 26.79 -29.68 -4.54
N PHE A 628 26.70 -30.55 -5.56
CA PHE A 628 27.37 -30.37 -6.85
C PHE A 628 26.69 -29.32 -7.73
N HIS A 629 27.47 -28.37 -8.26
CA HIS A 629 26.98 -27.34 -9.17
C HIS A 629 27.48 -27.54 -10.61
N SER A 630 28.80 -27.57 -10.83
CA SER A 630 29.38 -27.71 -12.17
C SER A 630 30.72 -28.44 -12.15
N LEU A 631 31.14 -28.89 -13.32
CA LEU A 631 32.36 -29.65 -13.56
C LEU A 631 33.18 -28.94 -14.64
N TRP A 632 34.48 -28.78 -14.42
CA TRP A 632 35.39 -28.14 -15.37
C TRP A 632 36.73 -28.90 -15.43
N GLU A 633 37.39 -28.86 -16.58
CA GLU A 633 38.76 -29.35 -16.74
C GLU A 633 39.69 -28.17 -17.05
N ILE A 634 40.56 -27.83 -16.11
CA ILE A 634 41.53 -26.74 -16.25
C ILE A 634 42.93 -27.30 -15.97
N ASP A 635 43.87 -27.08 -16.88
CA ASP A 635 45.25 -27.62 -16.80
C ASP A 635 45.31 -29.14 -16.56
N LYS A 636 44.43 -29.90 -17.23
CA LYS A 636 44.28 -31.36 -17.10
C LYS A 636 43.88 -31.84 -15.69
N ARG A 637 43.43 -30.92 -14.83
CA ARG A 637 42.87 -31.23 -13.51
C ARG A 637 41.36 -31.12 -13.57
N CYS A 638 40.71 -32.10 -12.93
CA CYS A 638 39.27 -32.11 -12.76
C CYS A 638 38.91 -31.22 -11.58
N LEU A 639 38.08 -30.19 -11.86
CA LEU A 639 37.56 -29.25 -10.89
C LEU A 639 36.06 -29.46 -10.75
N VAL A 640 35.60 -29.73 -9.54
CA VAL A 640 34.17 -29.84 -9.24
C VAL A 640 33.79 -28.69 -8.32
N LEU A 641 32.83 -27.88 -8.76
CA LEU A 641 32.26 -26.82 -7.96
C LEU A 641 31.18 -27.38 -7.04
N VAL A 642 31.34 -27.10 -5.75
CA VAL A 642 30.36 -27.40 -4.71
C VAL A 642 29.99 -26.13 -3.95
N ASP A 643 28.83 -26.12 -3.28
CA ASP A 643 28.35 -24.94 -2.55
C ASP A 643 29.34 -24.42 -1.49
N LYS A 644 30.19 -25.30 -0.94
CA LYS A 644 31.24 -24.95 0.04
C LYS A 644 32.54 -24.44 -0.56
N GLY A 645 32.80 -24.67 -1.85
CA GLY A 645 34.10 -24.37 -2.47
C GLY A 645 34.38 -25.10 -3.77
N VAL A 646 35.67 -25.27 -4.08
CA VAL A 646 36.15 -25.97 -5.27
C VAL A 646 36.86 -27.25 -4.85
N LEU A 647 36.35 -28.39 -5.32
CA LEU A 647 36.97 -29.70 -5.18
C LEU A 647 37.97 -29.93 -6.31
N LEU A 648 39.18 -30.28 -5.91
CA LEU A 648 40.32 -30.57 -6.77
C LEU A 648 40.66 -32.04 -6.73
N HIS A 649 40.69 -32.68 -7.89
CA HIS A 649 41.17 -34.03 -8.01
C HIS A 649 42.71 -34.04 -8.13
N GLU A 650 43.41 -34.61 -7.14
CA GLU A 650 44.88 -34.79 -7.19
C GLU A 650 45.29 -36.22 -7.55
N SER A 651 44.59 -37.23 -7.04
CA SER A 651 44.81 -38.65 -7.35
C SER A 651 43.49 -39.43 -7.23
N GLU A 652 43.42 -40.69 -7.73
CA GLU A 652 42.18 -41.49 -7.81
C GLU A 652 41.36 -41.57 -6.50
N HIS A 653 41.99 -41.34 -5.34
CA HIS A 653 41.33 -41.37 -4.03
C HIS A 653 41.53 -40.09 -3.20
N GLN A 654 42.10 -39.02 -3.77
CA GLN A 654 42.36 -37.77 -3.04
C GLN A 654 41.70 -36.58 -3.75
N TRP A 655 40.73 -36.01 -3.03
CA TRP A 655 40.05 -34.78 -3.36
C TRP A 655 40.41 -33.71 -2.34
N ASN A 656 40.91 -32.56 -2.81
CA ASN A 656 41.21 -31.41 -1.96
C ASN A 656 40.12 -30.35 -2.11
N LEU A 657 39.51 -29.94 -1.00
CA LEU A 657 38.50 -28.88 -1.01
C LEU A 657 39.16 -27.53 -0.67
N VAL A 658 39.04 -26.57 -1.59
CA VAL A 658 39.40 -25.18 -1.36
C VAL A 658 38.12 -24.39 -1.05
N PHE A 659 37.96 -23.98 0.20
CA PHE A 659 36.77 -23.27 0.68
C PHE A 659 36.69 -21.82 0.19
N PHE A 660 35.47 -21.33 0.00
CA PHE A 660 35.22 -19.89 -0.13
C PHE A 660 35.64 -19.17 1.16
N LYS A 661 36.30 -18.01 1.02
CA LYS A 661 36.69 -17.19 2.18
C LYS A 661 35.46 -16.41 2.70
N GLY A 662 35.18 -16.48 4.00
CA GLY A 662 34.13 -15.70 4.68
C GLY A 662 33.11 -16.55 5.43
N ARG A 663 31.98 -15.95 5.86
CA ARG A 663 30.86 -16.70 6.44
C ARG A 663 30.22 -17.60 5.38
N LEU A 664 29.96 -18.86 5.74
CA LEU A 664 29.48 -19.93 4.84
C LEU A 664 27.99 -20.27 5.02
N ASP A 665 27.23 -19.47 5.77
CA ASP A 665 25.84 -19.79 6.08
C ASP A 665 24.95 -19.58 4.83
N ASN A 666 24.33 -20.67 4.34
CA ASN A 666 23.36 -20.68 3.24
C ASN A 666 23.87 -20.14 1.88
N LEU A 667 25.18 -20.30 1.62
CA LEU A 667 25.77 -19.96 0.32
C LEU A 667 25.45 -21.02 -0.72
N LYS A 668 25.18 -20.56 -1.94
CA LYS A 668 25.05 -21.40 -3.12
C LYS A 668 25.82 -20.81 -4.27
N VAL A 669 26.47 -21.67 -5.05
CA VAL A 669 27.05 -21.25 -6.32
C VAL A 669 25.91 -21.01 -7.30
N VAL A 670 25.87 -19.81 -7.89
CA VAL A 670 24.82 -19.44 -8.85
C VAL A 670 25.29 -19.62 -10.28
N ALA A 671 26.49 -19.16 -10.59
CA ALA A 671 27.06 -19.25 -11.93
C ALA A 671 28.58 -19.44 -11.86
N ALA A 672 29.12 -20.10 -12.88
CA ALA A 672 30.55 -20.24 -13.09
C ALA A 672 30.86 -20.10 -14.59
N GLU A 673 31.91 -19.35 -14.93
CA GLU A 673 32.33 -19.14 -16.32
C GLU A 673 33.86 -19.20 -16.43
N PRO A 674 34.42 -19.95 -17.40
CA PRO A 674 35.86 -19.99 -17.62
C PRO A 674 36.36 -18.66 -18.20
N GLY A 675 37.51 -18.20 -17.71
CA GLY A 675 38.21 -17.04 -18.25
C GLY A 675 39.34 -17.41 -19.22
N PRO A 676 40.08 -16.42 -19.74
CA PRO A 676 41.05 -16.61 -20.81
C PRO A 676 42.36 -17.24 -20.32
N ASP A 677 42.72 -17.00 -19.06
CA ASP A 677 44.02 -17.36 -18.49
C ASP A 677 43.94 -18.69 -17.73
N LYS A 678 43.10 -19.60 -18.21
CA LYS A 678 42.82 -20.89 -17.55
C LYS A 678 42.38 -20.71 -16.09
N ASN A 679 41.55 -19.71 -15.88
CA ASN A 679 40.92 -19.38 -14.62
C ASN A 679 39.42 -19.67 -14.68
N LEU A 680 38.80 -19.76 -13.51
CA LEU A 680 37.35 -19.98 -13.39
C LEU A 680 36.76 -18.90 -12.48
N PHE A 681 35.85 -18.10 -13.04
CA PHE A 681 35.10 -17.14 -12.26
C PHE A 681 33.86 -17.81 -11.68
N ILE A 682 33.59 -17.54 -10.40
CA ILE A 682 32.54 -18.19 -9.62
C ILE A 682 31.76 -17.11 -8.89
N ALA A 683 30.45 -17.04 -9.12
CA ALA A 683 29.54 -16.13 -8.44
C ALA A 683 28.71 -16.87 -7.40
N LEU A 684 28.63 -16.30 -6.20
CA LEU A 684 27.78 -16.78 -5.10
C LEU A 684 26.47 -15.99 -5.04
N ASN A 685 25.44 -16.60 -4.47
CA ASN A 685 24.11 -16.01 -4.31
C ASN A 685 24.06 -14.71 -3.47
N ASP A 686 25.11 -14.39 -2.73
CA ASP A 686 25.23 -13.17 -1.92
C ASP A 686 25.99 -12.03 -2.60
N GLY A 687 26.31 -12.17 -3.90
CA GLY A 687 26.99 -11.14 -4.70
C GLY A 687 28.51 -11.24 -4.68
N ARG A 688 29.12 -12.14 -3.90
CA ARG A 688 30.58 -12.34 -3.93
C ARG A 688 31.01 -13.09 -5.17
N ILE A 689 32.10 -12.61 -5.78
CA ILE A 689 32.71 -13.23 -6.95
C ILE A 689 34.14 -13.61 -6.63
N PHE A 690 34.47 -14.85 -6.94
CA PHE A 690 35.78 -15.45 -6.75
C PHE A 690 36.39 -15.84 -8.08
N GLU A 691 37.70 -15.77 -8.15
CA GLU A 691 38.50 -16.27 -9.25
C GLU A 691 39.34 -17.44 -8.75
N TYR A 692 39.19 -18.58 -9.41
CA TYR A 692 40.05 -19.72 -9.19
C TYR A 692 41.18 -19.72 -10.22
N THR A 693 42.41 -19.52 -9.76
CA THR A 693 43.61 -19.47 -10.60
C THR A 693 44.77 -20.19 -9.90
N ALA A 694 45.47 -21.05 -10.63
CA ALA A 694 46.70 -21.71 -10.17
C ALA A 694 46.61 -22.43 -8.80
N GLY A 695 45.50 -23.13 -8.51
CA GLY A 695 45.35 -23.86 -7.24
C GLY A 695 44.76 -23.06 -6.10
N LYS A 696 44.51 -21.76 -6.28
CA LYS A 696 44.02 -20.85 -5.24
C LYS A 696 42.70 -20.21 -5.65
N LEU A 697 41.91 -19.93 -4.64
CA LEU A 697 40.66 -19.21 -4.77
C LEU A 697 40.84 -17.80 -4.20
N ASP A 698 40.87 -16.82 -5.09
CA ASP A 698 41.06 -15.42 -4.78
C ASP A 698 39.74 -14.67 -4.88
N PHE A 699 39.55 -13.72 -3.96
CA PHE A 699 38.35 -12.90 -3.92
C PHE A 699 38.52 -11.74 -4.91
N THR A 700 37.62 -11.65 -5.89
CA THR A 700 37.69 -10.63 -6.94
C THR A 700 36.92 -9.37 -6.55
N GLY A 701 35.72 -9.53 -5.98
CA GLY A 701 34.88 -8.40 -5.60
C GLY A 701 33.48 -8.82 -5.14
N VAL A 702 32.67 -7.83 -4.77
CA VAL A 702 31.24 -7.98 -4.45
C VAL A 702 30.46 -7.03 -5.34
N ILE A 703 29.32 -7.50 -5.86
CA ILE A 703 28.29 -6.66 -6.48
C ILE A 703 27.15 -6.41 -5.49
N ASP A 704 26.44 -5.30 -5.64
CA ASP A 704 25.31 -4.90 -4.79
C ASP A 704 23.96 -5.51 -5.20
N ASP A 705 23.96 -6.41 -6.18
CA ASP A 705 22.80 -7.16 -6.67
C ASP A 705 23.04 -8.69 -6.58
N GLN A 706 21.99 -9.48 -6.67
CA GLN A 706 22.10 -10.94 -6.71
C GLN A 706 22.50 -11.40 -8.12
N PRO A 707 23.66 -12.07 -8.30
CA PRO A 707 24.12 -12.49 -9.61
C PRO A 707 23.21 -13.60 -10.15
N VAL A 708 22.93 -13.55 -11.44
CA VAL A 708 22.11 -14.51 -12.19
C VAL A 708 22.99 -15.32 -13.15
N SER A 709 23.88 -14.65 -13.88
CA SER A 709 24.79 -15.28 -14.82
C SER A 709 26.13 -14.55 -14.92
N LEU A 710 27.14 -15.29 -15.37
CA LEU A 710 28.47 -14.77 -15.70
C LEU A 710 28.72 -15.02 -17.18
N ASN A 711 29.31 -14.03 -17.86
CA ASN A 711 29.72 -14.17 -19.26
C ASN A 711 31.10 -13.54 -19.44
N TYR A 712 32.03 -14.25 -20.10
CA TYR A 712 33.35 -13.71 -20.39
C TYR A 712 33.48 -13.41 -21.90
N GLU A 713 33.57 -12.13 -22.25
CA GLU A 713 33.78 -11.65 -23.62
C GLU A 713 34.59 -10.34 -23.56
N GLY A 714 35.92 -10.44 -23.70
CA GLY A 714 36.87 -9.34 -23.55
C GLY A 714 37.08 -8.89 -22.09
N CYS A 715 35.98 -8.75 -21.33
CA CYS A 715 35.97 -8.59 -19.88
C CYS A 715 34.90 -9.51 -19.26
N LEU A 716 34.96 -9.66 -17.92
CA LEU A 716 33.95 -10.42 -17.19
C LEU A 716 32.71 -9.55 -16.98
N TRP A 717 31.59 -9.98 -17.56
CA TRP A 717 30.27 -9.39 -17.35
C TRP A 717 29.49 -10.21 -16.33
N VAL A 718 28.86 -9.50 -15.40
CA VAL A 718 28.02 -10.08 -14.36
C VAL A 718 26.61 -9.52 -14.53
N ALA A 719 25.68 -10.41 -14.86
CA ALA A 719 24.27 -10.06 -14.86
C ALA A 719 23.73 -10.20 -13.43
N GLY A 720 23.30 -9.09 -12.84
CA GLY A 720 22.46 -9.09 -11.64
C GLY A 720 21.01 -9.39 -11.98
N ARG A 721 20.11 -9.28 -10.99
CA ARG A 721 18.67 -9.37 -11.22
C ARG A 721 18.17 -8.18 -12.00
N ASP A 722 18.63 -6.98 -11.64
CA ASP A 722 18.12 -5.71 -12.16
C ASP A 722 19.21 -4.86 -12.84
N SER A 723 20.49 -5.13 -12.54
CA SER A 723 21.63 -4.33 -13.00
C SER A 723 22.69 -5.17 -13.71
N LEU A 724 23.46 -4.54 -14.60
CA LEU A 724 24.57 -5.19 -15.30
C LEU A 724 25.90 -4.58 -14.87
N TYR A 725 26.87 -5.44 -14.55
CA TYR A 725 28.21 -5.05 -14.10
C TYR A 725 29.27 -5.61 -15.04
N PHE A 726 30.41 -4.94 -15.13
CA PHE A 726 31.61 -5.49 -15.74
C PHE A 726 32.82 -5.31 -14.84
N LEU A 727 33.78 -6.23 -14.96
CA LEU A 727 35.02 -6.17 -14.23
C LEU A 727 36.02 -5.27 -14.96
N GLU A 728 36.40 -4.17 -14.31
CA GLU A 728 37.45 -3.27 -14.78
C GLU A 728 38.43 -2.98 -13.64
N ASN A 729 39.74 -3.11 -13.90
CA ASN A 729 40.80 -2.84 -12.92
C ASN A 729 40.63 -3.56 -11.56
N LYS A 730 40.11 -4.80 -11.56
CA LYS A 730 39.80 -5.60 -10.35
C LYS A 730 38.67 -5.04 -9.47
N SER A 731 37.83 -4.16 -10.01
CA SER A 731 36.61 -3.68 -9.37
C SER A 731 35.42 -3.86 -10.32
N PHE A 732 34.26 -4.18 -9.77
CA PHE A 732 33.03 -4.23 -10.57
C PHE A 732 32.48 -2.82 -10.74
N VAL A 733 32.30 -2.42 -11.99
CA VAL A 733 31.69 -1.15 -12.38
C VAL A 733 30.26 -1.44 -12.82
N THR A 734 29.31 -0.71 -12.25
CA THR A 734 27.89 -0.81 -12.65
C THR A 734 27.67 -0.03 -13.95
N THR A 735 26.90 -0.61 -14.86
CA THR A 735 26.43 0.10 -16.06
C THR A 735 25.14 0.85 -15.73
N PRO A 736 24.80 1.94 -16.45
CA PRO A 736 23.52 2.64 -16.27
C PRO A 736 22.32 1.85 -16.81
N PHE A 737 22.53 0.61 -17.26
CA PHE A 737 21.47 -0.24 -17.76
C PHE A 737 20.74 -0.91 -16.59
N HIS A 738 19.48 -0.49 -16.40
CA HIS A 738 18.56 -1.09 -15.45
C HIS A 738 17.32 -1.59 -16.20
N THR A 739 16.88 -2.79 -15.87
CA THR A 739 15.67 -3.39 -16.44
C THR A 739 14.92 -4.19 -15.38
N LYS A 740 13.60 -4.34 -15.56
CA LYS A 740 12.75 -5.23 -14.75
C LYS A 740 12.78 -6.68 -15.24
N ASP A 741 13.29 -6.87 -16.46
CA ASP A 741 13.40 -8.15 -17.16
C ASP A 741 14.66 -8.88 -16.71
N LEU A 742 14.60 -10.20 -16.52
CA LEU A 742 15.75 -10.98 -16.06
C LEU A 742 16.88 -10.89 -17.09
N ILE A 743 18.03 -10.35 -16.70
CA ILE A 743 19.21 -10.26 -17.55
C ILE A 743 19.86 -11.64 -17.67
N LEU A 744 19.98 -12.14 -18.90
CA LEU A 744 20.58 -13.44 -19.20
C LEU A 744 22.07 -13.33 -19.48
N GLY A 745 22.51 -12.21 -20.05
CA GLY A 745 23.91 -11.95 -20.34
C GLY A 745 24.11 -10.73 -21.22
N ALA A 746 25.35 -10.23 -21.26
CA ALA A 746 25.75 -9.09 -22.06
C ALA A 746 26.96 -9.43 -22.91
N PHE A 747 26.93 -9.04 -24.18
CA PHE A 747 27.91 -9.43 -25.21
C PHE A 747 28.39 -8.22 -26.01
N PRO A 748 29.65 -7.79 -25.84
CA PRO A 748 30.20 -6.70 -26.64
C PRO A 748 30.32 -7.12 -28.11
N GLN A 749 29.95 -6.20 -29.00
CA GLN A 749 30.02 -6.38 -30.44
C GLN A 749 31.44 -6.15 -30.97
N ILE A 750 31.70 -6.67 -32.18
CA ILE A 750 33.03 -6.62 -32.83
C ILE A 750 33.49 -5.18 -33.09
N ASP A 751 32.55 -4.25 -33.23
CA ASP A 751 32.81 -2.81 -33.41
C ASP A 751 33.21 -2.09 -32.10
N LYS A 752 33.26 -2.80 -30.96
CA LYS A 752 33.65 -2.35 -29.61
C LYS A 752 32.86 -1.18 -29.02
N ASN A 753 31.91 -0.61 -29.75
CA ASN A 753 31.08 0.52 -29.31
C ASN A 753 29.64 0.11 -29.01
N ASN A 754 29.26 -1.14 -29.28
CA ASN A 754 27.93 -1.65 -29.07
C ASN A 754 27.94 -2.88 -28.15
N LEU A 755 26.97 -2.97 -27.27
CA LEU A 755 26.76 -4.04 -26.31
C LEU A 755 25.36 -4.62 -26.52
N LEU A 756 25.25 -5.93 -26.78
CA LEU A 756 23.97 -6.62 -26.81
C LEU A 756 23.67 -7.16 -25.42
N VAL A 757 22.54 -6.76 -24.85
CA VAL A 757 22.04 -7.28 -23.58
C VAL A 757 20.82 -8.16 -23.87
N PHE A 758 20.93 -9.43 -23.49
CA PHE A 758 19.85 -10.40 -23.62
C PHE A 758 19.06 -10.42 -22.32
N THR A 759 17.74 -10.25 -22.44
CA THR A 759 16.77 -10.27 -21.35
C THR A 759 15.72 -11.34 -21.63
N ASP A 760 14.91 -11.70 -20.64
CA ASP A 760 13.78 -12.62 -20.84
C ASP A 760 12.63 -12.04 -21.69
N ALA A 761 12.63 -10.73 -21.96
CA ALA A 761 11.70 -10.05 -22.88
C ALA A 761 12.24 -9.89 -24.32
N GLY A 762 13.56 -9.90 -24.53
CA GLY A 762 14.17 -9.68 -25.84
C GLY A 762 15.64 -9.24 -25.80
N VAL A 763 16.12 -8.69 -26.91
CA VAL A 763 17.51 -8.20 -27.05
C VAL A 763 17.53 -6.69 -27.11
N ASN A 764 18.32 -6.09 -26.22
CA ASN A 764 18.58 -4.65 -26.19
C ASN A 764 19.98 -4.36 -26.73
N LEU A 765 20.10 -3.35 -27.59
CA LEU A 765 21.37 -2.84 -28.09
C LEU A 765 21.72 -1.55 -27.33
N LEU A 766 22.87 -1.55 -26.65
CA LEU A 766 23.40 -0.38 -25.97
C LEU A 766 24.62 0.14 -26.73
N SER A 767 24.59 1.39 -27.17
CA SER A 767 25.73 2.05 -27.82
C SER A 767 26.43 2.98 -26.85
N GLY A 768 27.74 2.80 -26.65
CA GLY A 768 28.60 3.68 -25.86
C GLY A 768 30.08 3.32 -26.00
N ARG A 769 30.96 4.31 -25.88
CA ARG A 769 32.42 4.10 -25.94
C ARG A 769 32.91 3.45 -24.65
N GLN A 770 33.73 2.40 -24.80
CA GLN A 770 34.62 1.88 -23.74
C GLN A 770 35.56 2.97 -23.24
#